data_AF-A0A452QY98-F1
#
_entry.id   AF-A0A452QY98-F1
#
_cell.length_a   1.000
_cell.length_b   1.000
_cell.length_c   1.000
_cell.angle_alpha   90.00
_cell.angle_beta   90.00
_cell.angle_gamma   90.00
#
_symmetry.space_group_name_H-M   'P 1'
#
loop_
_entity.id
_entity.type
_entity.pdbx_description
1 polymer ?
#
loop_
_entity_poly.entity_id
_entity_poly.type
_entity_poly.pdbx_seq_one_letter_code
_entity_poly.pdbx_strand_id
1 'polypeptide(L)'
;MGNRLRSACYAQSRSLKFNVIRPRRLALPQPAPPKSCPCGNVHLSPRYHPLPSRTSGPPFCLTALELQSVNWQATSNRQAHHTDRFSSRELILRRGQSFSFSFSLNRGLGDGESLGFIVSTGPYPSESARTKAVFPVSNGTSRGGWSAQLVSKQDNILTISMASPVNAPVGVYTLSAQISSRGKDFILKLGTFILLFNPWLPEDGVFMNNHAEREEYVQEDAGIIYVGSTNRIGMVGWNFGQFEEGILNICLSILDHSLNFRRDPATDVARRSDPKYVGRVLSAMVNGNDENGVLSGNWSGNYTGGLDPRNWNGSVEILKEWKKSGFRPVRYGQCWVFAGTLNTVLRCFGIPSRVVTNFNSAHDTDRNLSVDVYYDPYGNPIEKGSDSVWNFHVWNEGWFVRTDLGPSYNGWQVLDATPQERSQGVFQCGPASVAAVREGDVNLDFDMPFVFAEVNADRITWIYDASNNTQKQNASDTHSIGRYISTKAVGSNSRVDITEKYKYPEGSSQERQVFQKALGKLKPHAAFGATSVGKEVNMALLLKNLTSDMKTVTVNMTAWTIVYNGTLVHEVWKDSITISLDPKEGNLSCDEVSQLVSGDRVVLVLGFLMLNPGPPPSSSRCYFCYPSHLPPPPHSESLFRFDPPTQKGCNVQAVMPENLGGTETHGRWEGSEEKQWKAGALGGFACRCAHIGKILQAVMKS
;
A
#
# COMPACT_ATOMS: atom_id res chain seq x y z
N MET A 1 35.47 61.31 25.07
CA MET A 1 35.77 60.86 26.44
C MET A 1 34.59 61.27 27.32
N GLY A 2 34.06 60.48 28.25
CA GLY A 2 34.34 59.08 28.63
C GLY A 2 33.74 58.77 30.02
N ASN A 3 33.39 57.50 30.29
CA ASN A 3 32.77 57.02 31.55
C ASN A 3 31.31 57.52 31.80
N ARG A 4 30.41 56.76 32.46
CA ARG A 4 30.52 55.38 33.03
C ARG A 4 29.15 54.69 33.15
N LEU A 5 29.21 53.36 33.09
CA LEU A 5 28.31 52.35 33.71
C LEU A 5 26.86 52.16 33.23
N ARG A 6 26.49 50.87 33.21
CA ARG A 6 25.20 50.28 32.85
C ARG A 6 24.16 50.48 33.96
N SER A 7 22.89 50.53 33.57
CA SER A 7 21.76 50.02 34.36
C SER A 7 20.66 49.52 33.42
N ALA A 8 19.83 48.57 33.89
CA ALA A 8 18.79 47.93 33.09
C ALA A 8 17.40 48.55 33.33
N CYS A 9 16.55 48.57 32.29
CA CYS A 9 15.13 48.88 32.42
C CYS A 9 14.29 47.61 32.26
N TYR A 10 13.71 47.14 33.36
CA TYR A 10 12.61 46.18 33.36
C TYR A 10 11.29 46.92 33.04
N ALA A 11 10.48 46.40 32.11
CA ALA A 11 9.18 46.97 31.74
C ALA A 11 8.06 45.91 31.76
N GLN A 12 7.62 45.59 32.99
CA GLN A 12 6.35 44.98 33.38
C GLN A 12 5.52 44.21 32.31
N SER A 13 5.62 42.88 32.32
CA SER A 13 4.54 42.03 31.78
C SER A 13 3.33 42.04 32.73
N ARG A 14 2.17 42.54 32.26
CA ARG A 14 0.92 42.45 33.02
C ARG A 14 0.33 41.04 32.92
N SER A 15 0.24 40.33 34.04
CA SER A 15 -0.30 38.97 34.11
C SER A 15 -1.83 38.97 34.18
N LEU A 16 -2.49 38.83 33.02
CA LEU A 16 -3.92 38.51 32.95
C LEU A 16 -4.16 37.07 33.43
N LYS A 17 -4.64 36.93 34.66
CA LYS A 17 -5.05 35.65 35.24
C LYS A 17 -6.36 35.15 34.61
N PHE A 18 -6.26 34.24 33.64
CA PHE A 18 -7.40 33.41 33.26
C PHE A 18 -7.54 32.23 34.24
N ASN A 19 -8.69 32.13 34.90
CA ASN A 19 -9.01 30.98 35.76
C ASN A 19 -9.32 29.75 34.89
N VAL A 20 -8.35 28.85 34.76
CA VAL A 20 -8.58 27.54 34.13
C VAL A 20 -9.43 26.67 35.04
N ILE A 21 -10.75 26.70 34.83
CA ILE A 21 -11.68 25.75 35.44
C ILE A 21 -11.35 24.36 34.87
N ARG A 22 -10.85 23.46 35.72
CA ARG A 22 -10.60 22.07 35.34
C ARG A 22 -11.93 21.40 34.92
N PRO A 23 -12.02 20.75 33.76
CA PRO A 23 -13.17 19.91 33.46
C PRO A 23 -13.25 18.77 34.49
N ARG A 24 -14.40 18.61 35.15
CA ARG A 24 -14.65 17.45 36.00
C ARG A 24 -14.68 16.19 35.13
N ARG A 25 -14.04 15.10 35.58
CA ARG A 25 -14.30 13.78 35.00
C ARG A 25 -15.77 13.43 35.23
N LEU A 26 -16.55 13.35 34.15
CA LEU A 26 -17.78 12.56 34.16
C LEU A 26 -17.36 11.09 34.09
N ALA A 27 -17.59 10.35 35.17
CA ALA A 27 -17.41 8.91 35.18
C ALA A 27 -18.65 8.26 34.56
N LEU A 28 -18.47 7.36 33.59
CA LEU A 28 -19.55 6.49 33.13
C LEU A 28 -19.87 5.48 34.24
N PRO A 29 -21.17 5.16 34.47
CA PRO A 29 -21.56 4.24 35.53
C PRO A 29 -21.15 2.80 35.18
N GLN A 30 -20.51 2.10 36.13
CA GLN A 30 -20.35 0.65 36.06
C GLN A 30 -21.65 -0.04 36.51
N PRO A 31 -21.98 -1.23 35.96
CA PRO A 31 -23.12 -2.02 36.41
C PRO A 31 -22.90 -2.55 37.84
N ALA A 32 -23.96 -2.59 38.63
CA ALA A 32 -23.89 -3.06 40.01
C ALA A 32 -23.69 -4.60 40.10
N PRO A 33 -22.88 -5.10 41.05
CA PRO A 33 -22.78 -6.53 41.31
C PRO A 33 -24.07 -7.09 41.92
N PRO A 34 -24.42 -8.37 41.67
CA PRO A 34 -25.58 -8.99 42.28
C PRO A 34 -25.42 -9.09 43.80
N LYS A 35 -26.46 -8.69 44.55
CA LYS A 35 -26.48 -8.81 46.01
C LYS A 35 -26.63 -10.29 46.41
N SER A 36 -25.70 -10.79 47.21
CA SER A 36 -25.84 -12.07 47.90
C SER A 36 -26.90 -11.96 49.00
N CYS A 37 -27.89 -12.84 48.98
CA CYS A 37 -28.76 -13.06 50.14
C CYS A 37 -28.03 -13.98 51.15
N PRO A 38 -28.11 -13.72 52.47
CA PRO A 38 -27.48 -14.57 53.47
C PRO A 38 -28.27 -15.87 53.68
N CYS A 39 -27.58 -17.00 53.73
CA CYS A 39 -28.17 -18.27 54.12
C CYS A 39 -28.39 -18.31 55.64
N GLY A 40 -29.63 -18.53 56.08
CA GLY A 40 -29.98 -18.82 57.46
C GLY A 40 -30.70 -20.17 57.57
N ASN A 41 -30.13 -21.10 58.35
CA ASN A 41 -30.80 -22.36 58.70
C ASN A 41 -31.73 -22.16 59.90
N VAL A 42 -32.87 -22.87 59.96
CA VAL A 42 -33.31 -23.76 61.06
C VAL A 42 -34.80 -24.20 60.94
N HIS A 43 -35.02 -25.51 61.10
CA HIS A 43 -36.25 -26.30 61.42
C HIS A 43 -37.66 -26.03 60.81
N LEU A 44 -38.10 -27.01 59.99
CA LEU A 44 -39.34 -27.84 60.08
C LEU A 44 -40.53 -27.31 60.92
N SER A 45 -41.78 -27.33 60.41
CA SER A 45 -42.69 -28.52 60.40
C SER A 45 -43.98 -28.30 59.54
N PRO A 46 -44.83 -29.32 59.23
CA PRO A 46 -45.65 -29.34 57.99
C PRO A 46 -47.18 -29.15 58.14
N ARG A 47 -47.88 -28.87 57.01
CA ARG A 47 -49.33 -29.11 56.79
C ARG A 47 -49.65 -29.57 55.35
N TYR A 48 -50.83 -30.16 55.19
CA TYR A 48 -51.27 -31.04 54.08
C TYR A 48 -51.67 -30.34 52.75
N HIS A 49 -51.38 -31.03 51.63
CA HIS A 49 -52.24 -31.44 50.48
C HIS A 49 -53.57 -30.69 50.15
N PRO A 50 -54.00 -30.62 48.85
CA PRO A 50 -53.95 -31.73 47.88
C PRO A 50 -53.55 -31.45 46.41
N LEU A 51 -53.37 -32.53 45.65
CA LEU A 51 -53.31 -32.59 44.17
C LEU A 51 -54.73 -32.67 43.59
N PRO A 52 -54.99 -32.09 42.40
CA PRO A 52 -54.94 -32.86 41.15
C PRO A 52 -54.32 -32.03 39.98
N SER A 53 -54.10 -32.52 38.75
CA SER A 53 -54.35 -33.82 38.12
C SER A 53 -53.18 -34.20 37.18
N ARG A 54 -53.12 -35.45 36.71
CA ARG A 54 -52.06 -35.96 35.80
C ARG A 54 -52.59 -36.04 34.36
N THR A 55 -52.22 -35.09 33.50
CA THR A 55 -52.55 -35.10 32.06
C THR A 55 -51.33 -34.82 31.20
N SER A 56 -51.12 -35.65 30.17
CA SER A 56 -50.02 -35.62 29.19
C SER A 56 -48.58 -35.70 29.75
N GLY A 57 -47.69 -36.39 29.02
CA GLY A 57 -46.25 -36.35 29.27
C GLY A 57 -45.64 -35.00 28.85
N PRO A 58 -44.33 -34.79 29.08
CA PRO A 58 -43.66 -33.61 28.53
C PRO A 58 -43.87 -33.55 27.01
N PRO A 59 -44.15 -32.36 26.42
CA PRO A 59 -44.18 -32.24 24.97
C PRO A 59 -42.83 -32.70 24.42
N PHE A 60 -42.85 -33.37 23.26
CA PHE A 60 -41.65 -33.90 22.60
C PHE A 60 -40.48 -32.93 22.75
N CYS A 61 -39.45 -33.36 23.49
CA CYS A 61 -38.23 -32.58 23.64
C CYS A 61 -37.53 -32.61 22.29
N LEU A 62 -37.91 -31.68 21.41
CA LEU A 62 -37.28 -31.46 20.12
C LEU A 62 -35.80 -31.29 20.39
N THR A 63 -35.01 -32.27 19.94
CA THR A 63 -33.55 -32.19 19.99
C THR A 63 -33.13 -30.88 19.34
N ALA A 64 -32.22 -30.18 20.02
CA ALA A 64 -31.64 -28.96 19.49
C ALA A 64 -31.05 -29.28 18.11
N LEU A 65 -31.17 -28.36 17.15
CA LEU A 65 -30.62 -28.60 15.83
C LEU A 65 -29.10 -28.60 15.90
N GLU A 66 -28.51 -29.76 15.62
CA GLU A 66 -27.06 -29.99 15.65
C GLU A 66 -26.55 -30.16 14.23
N LEU A 67 -25.38 -29.59 13.94
CA LEU A 67 -24.67 -29.79 12.68
C LEU A 67 -23.98 -31.16 12.69
N GLN A 68 -24.35 -32.03 11.74
CA GLN A 68 -23.71 -33.34 11.55
C GLN A 68 -22.54 -33.29 10.55
N SER A 69 -22.70 -32.57 9.43
CA SER A 69 -21.65 -32.46 8.41
C SER A 69 -21.82 -31.23 7.51
N VAL A 70 -20.74 -30.82 6.83
CA VAL A 70 -20.76 -29.81 5.76
C VAL A 70 -19.93 -30.32 4.58
N ASN A 71 -20.55 -30.36 3.40
CA ASN A 71 -19.88 -30.59 2.13
C ASN A 71 -19.75 -29.26 1.37
N TRP A 72 -18.54 -28.72 1.38
CA TRP A 72 -18.18 -27.46 0.71
C TRP A 72 -18.12 -27.53 -0.83
N GLN A 73 -18.31 -28.71 -1.43
CA GLN A 73 -18.14 -28.96 -2.87
C GLN A 73 -16.84 -28.32 -3.41
N ALA A 74 -15.76 -28.40 -2.63
CA ALA A 74 -14.62 -27.50 -2.76
C ALA A 74 -13.95 -27.56 -4.15
N THR A 75 -13.86 -28.75 -4.75
CA THR A 75 -13.28 -28.95 -6.08
C THR A 75 -14.06 -28.21 -7.18
N SER A 76 -15.38 -28.38 -7.26
CA SER A 76 -16.20 -27.75 -8.30
C SER A 76 -16.33 -26.24 -8.09
N ASN A 77 -16.49 -25.78 -6.84
CA ASN A 77 -16.49 -24.35 -6.54
C ASN A 77 -15.15 -23.69 -6.91
N ARG A 78 -14.02 -24.30 -6.55
CA ARG A 78 -12.70 -23.70 -6.83
C ARG A 78 -12.36 -23.70 -8.32
N GLN A 79 -12.75 -24.73 -9.05
CA GLN A 79 -12.64 -24.75 -10.51
C GLN A 79 -13.50 -23.65 -11.14
N ALA A 80 -14.75 -23.48 -10.69
CA ALA A 80 -15.65 -22.43 -11.20
C ALA A 80 -15.19 -21.00 -10.83
N HIS A 81 -14.52 -20.81 -9.70
CA HIS A 81 -13.97 -19.53 -9.25
C HIS A 81 -12.51 -19.28 -9.71
N HIS A 82 -11.90 -20.17 -10.49
CA HIS A 82 -10.50 -20.07 -10.93
C HIS A 82 -9.50 -19.94 -9.75
N THR A 83 -9.70 -20.78 -8.73
CA THR A 83 -8.89 -20.87 -7.50
C THR A 83 -8.45 -22.32 -7.20
N ASP A 84 -8.62 -23.23 -8.16
CA ASP A 84 -8.23 -24.63 -8.11
C ASP A 84 -6.71 -24.83 -8.05
N ARG A 85 -5.91 -23.98 -8.74
CA ARG A 85 -4.44 -24.05 -8.73
C ARG A 85 -3.78 -23.94 -7.35
N PHE A 86 -4.39 -23.26 -6.37
CA PHE A 86 -3.80 -23.12 -5.02
C PHE A 86 -3.61 -24.48 -4.33
N SER A 87 -2.42 -24.74 -3.80
CA SER A 87 -2.09 -25.98 -3.06
C SER A 87 -2.88 -26.20 -1.77
N SER A 88 -3.44 -25.15 -1.16
CA SER A 88 -4.27 -25.28 0.05
C SER A 88 -5.50 -26.16 -0.20
N ARG A 89 -6.00 -26.81 0.85
CA ARG A 89 -7.25 -27.59 0.85
C ARG A 89 -8.49 -26.77 1.24
N GLU A 90 -8.31 -25.51 1.58
CA GLU A 90 -9.38 -24.60 2.00
C GLU A 90 -10.35 -24.28 0.85
N LEU A 91 -11.57 -23.85 1.19
CA LEU A 91 -12.51 -23.29 0.23
C LEU A 91 -12.06 -21.86 -0.10
N ILE A 92 -11.54 -21.65 -1.31
CA ILE A 92 -11.07 -20.35 -1.80
C ILE A 92 -12.01 -19.87 -2.90
N LEU A 93 -12.60 -18.69 -2.74
CA LEU A 93 -13.63 -18.14 -3.62
C LEU A 93 -13.22 -16.75 -4.11
N ARG A 94 -13.90 -16.29 -5.15
CA ARG A 94 -13.82 -14.91 -5.64
C ARG A 94 -15.16 -14.19 -5.43
N ARG A 95 -15.11 -12.92 -5.04
CA ARG A 95 -16.30 -12.12 -4.69
C ARG A 95 -17.24 -11.89 -5.87
N GLY A 96 -18.50 -11.58 -5.58
CA GLY A 96 -19.54 -11.33 -6.59
C GLY A 96 -20.09 -12.57 -7.30
N GLN A 97 -19.43 -13.72 -7.19
CA GLN A 97 -19.80 -14.98 -7.84
C GLN A 97 -20.43 -15.96 -6.85
N SER A 98 -21.36 -16.79 -7.35
CA SER A 98 -22.09 -17.79 -6.55
C SER A 98 -21.31 -19.09 -6.39
N PHE A 99 -21.40 -19.70 -5.21
CA PHE A 99 -20.86 -21.01 -4.87
C PHE A 99 -21.93 -21.91 -4.24
N SER A 100 -21.76 -23.24 -4.29
CA SER A 100 -22.72 -24.19 -3.71
C SER A 100 -22.11 -25.08 -2.63
N PHE A 101 -22.81 -25.25 -1.52
CA PHE A 101 -22.45 -26.18 -0.45
C PHE A 101 -23.70 -26.91 0.05
N SER A 102 -23.53 -28.04 0.71
CA SER A 102 -24.61 -28.67 1.47
C SER A 102 -24.18 -28.96 2.90
N PHE A 103 -25.14 -29.04 3.80
CA PHE A 103 -24.90 -29.43 5.20
C PHE A 103 -26.03 -30.32 5.71
N SER A 104 -25.70 -31.24 6.62
CA SER A 104 -26.68 -32.12 7.26
C SER A 104 -26.88 -31.75 8.72
N LEU A 105 -28.14 -31.78 9.15
CA LEU A 105 -28.56 -31.53 10.54
C LEU A 105 -28.98 -32.85 11.21
N ASN A 106 -29.05 -32.90 12.54
CA ASN A 106 -29.52 -34.10 13.26
C ASN A 106 -30.99 -34.47 12.99
N ARG A 107 -31.78 -33.56 12.41
CA ARG A 107 -33.12 -33.78 11.85
C ARG A 107 -33.41 -32.76 10.75
N GLY A 108 -34.44 -32.99 9.95
CA GLY A 108 -34.95 -31.99 9.01
C GLY A 108 -35.47 -30.72 9.74
N LEU A 109 -35.39 -29.58 9.04
CA LEU A 109 -36.10 -28.35 9.44
C LEU A 109 -37.61 -28.61 9.45
N GLY A 110 -38.26 -28.36 10.59
CA GLY A 110 -39.69 -28.53 10.79
C GLY A 110 -40.51 -27.29 10.45
N ASP A 111 -41.83 -27.42 10.49
CA ASP A 111 -42.75 -26.33 10.17
C ASP A 111 -42.63 -25.19 11.20
N GLY A 112 -42.46 -23.97 10.69
CA GLY A 112 -42.21 -22.78 11.51
C GLY A 112 -40.76 -22.57 11.93
N GLU A 113 -39.81 -23.36 11.41
CA GLU A 113 -38.37 -23.09 11.54
C GLU A 113 -37.84 -22.37 10.30
N SER A 114 -37.15 -21.23 10.47
CA SER A 114 -36.55 -20.48 9.37
C SER A 114 -35.02 -20.58 9.37
N LEU A 115 -34.42 -20.50 8.18
CA LEU A 115 -32.97 -20.55 7.98
C LEU A 115 -32.46 -19.25 7.38
N GLY A 116 -31.41 -18.70 7.99
CA GLY A 116 -30.55 -17.66 7.46
C GLY A 116 -29.08 -17.99 7.67
N PHE A 117 -28.22 -17.07 7.24
CA PHE A 117 -26.77 -17.19 7.37
C PHE A 117 -26.15 -15.92 7.95
N ILE A 118 -25.07 -16.14 8.68
CA ILE A 118 -24.18 -15.09 9.20
C ILE A 118 -22.80 -15.32 8.58
N VAL A 119 -22.31 -14.33 7.85
CA VAL A 119 -20.91 -14.27 7.38
C VAL A 119 -20.18 -13.17 8.14
N SER A 120 -18.91 -13.41 8.48
CA SER A 120 -18.08 -12.43 9.17
C SER A 120 -16.59 -12.55 8.84
N THR A 121 -15.88 -11.42 8.79
CA THR A 121 -14.43 -11.31 8.57
C THR A 121 -13.83 -10.26 9.51
N GLY A 122 -12.53 -10.40 9.83
CA GLY A 122 -11.80 -9.53 10.75
C GLY A 122 -12.12 -9.73 12.24
N PRO A 123 -11.38 -9.04 13.14
CA PRO A 123 -11.55 -9.16 14.60
C PRO A 123 -12.78 -8.42 15.14
N TYR A 124 -13.32 -7.45 14.38
CA TYR A 124 -14.50 -6.65 14.79
C TYR A 124 -15.57 -6.63 13.67
N PRO A 125 -16.29 -7.74 13.42
CA PRO A 125 -17.26 -7.83 12.34
C PRO A 125 -18.50 -6.96 12.59
N SER A 126 -18.82 -6.05 11.65
CA SER A 126 -20.01 -5.19 11.70
C SER A 126 -20.71 -5.09 10.35
N GLU A 127 -22.03 -5.01 10.38
CA GLU A 127 -22.88 -4.88 9.19
C GLU A 127 -22.78 -3.49 8.57
N SER A 128 -22.62 -2.43 9.39
CA SER A 128 -22.35 -1.07 8.90
C SER A 128 -20.99 -0.96 8.19
N ALA A 129 -20.02 -1.78 8.59
CA ALA A 129 -18.69 -1.87 7.99
C ALA A 129 -18.60 -2.89 6.84
N ARG A 130 -19.69 -3.61 6.55
CA ARG A 130 -19.77 -4.75 5.60
C ARG A 130 -18.80 -5.91 5.90
N THR A 131 -18.18 -5.92 7.08
CA THR A 131 -17.33 -7.01 7.59
C THR A 131 -18.16 -8.11 8.28
N LYS A 132 -19.47 -7.89 8.47
CA LYS A 132 -20.49 -8.88 8.79
C LYS A 132 -21.68 -8.72 7.83
N ALA A 133 -22.41 -9.80 7.56
CA ALA A 133 -23.78 -9.73 7.03
C ALA A 133 -24.64 -10.84 7.65
N VAL A 134 -25.93 -10.52 7.88
CA VAL A 134 -26.96 -11.48 8.30
C VAL A 134 -28.07 -11.46 7.24
N PHE A 135 -28.44 -12.62 6.69
CA PHE A 135 -29.39 -12.69 5.59
C PHE A 135 -30.19 -14.01 5.59
N PRO A 136 -31.50 -13.98 5.30
CA PRO A 136 -32.31 -15.19 5.21
C PRO A 136 -32.03 -15.98 3.92
N VAL A 137 -32.44 -17.24 3.91
CA VAL A 137 -32.68 -17.97 2.66
C VAL A 137 -33.87 -17.34 1.92
N SER A 138 -33.74 -17.15 0.61
CA SER A 138 -34.82 -16.64 -0.24
C SER A 138 -34.78 -17.21 -1.65
N ASN A 139 -35.89 -17.11 -2.38
CA ASN A 139 -36.01 -17.65 -3.75
C ASN A 139 -35.47 -16.70 -4.84
N GLY A 140 -34.78 -15.62 -4.48
CA GLY A 140 -34.28 -14.62 -5.43
C GLY A 140 -32.87 -14.12 -5.08
N THR A 141 -32.14 -13.68 -6.09
CA THR A 141 -30.83 -13.05 -5.91
C THR A 141 -30.98 -11.63 -5.37
N SER A 142 -30.30 -11.31 -4.27
CA SER A 142 -30.29 -9.93 -3.76
C SER A 142 -29.41 -9.06 -4.65
N ARG A 143 -29.92 -7.92 -5.15
CA ARG A 143 -29.12 -7.00 -5.96
C ARG A 143 -28.14 -6.22 -5.07
N GLY A 144 -26.90 -6.71 -4.98
CA GLY A 144 -25.78 -6.02 -4.35
C GLY A 144 -25.50 -6.36 -2.87
N GLY A 145 -26.17 -7.37 -2.32
CA GLY A 145 -25.92 -7.90 -0.97
C GLY A 145 -25.31 -9.31 -0.99
N TRP A 146 -25.19 -9.91 0.20
CA TRP A 146 -25.08 -11.37 0.31
C TRP A 146 -26.48 -11.98 0.13
N SER A 147 -26.56 -13.17 -0.47
CA SER A 147 -27.83 -13.93 -0.56
C SER A 147 -27.60 -15.43 -0.56
N ALA A 148 -28.58 -16.18 -0.03
CA ALA A 148 -28.63 -17.63 -0.11
C ALA A 148 -29.96 -18.12 -0.67
N GLN A 149 -29.91 -19.15 -1.50
CA GLN A 149 -31.05 -19.87 -2.07
C GLN A 149 -30.97 -21.34 -1.67
N LEU A 150 -32.08 -21.92 -1.21
CA LEU A 150 -32.21 -23.36 -0.99
C LEU A 150 -32.45 -24.04 -2.35
N VAL A 151 -31.45 -24.80 -2.81
CA VAL A 151 -31.48 -25.52 -4.10
C VAL A 151 -32.18 -26.87 -3.95
N SER A 152 -31.95 -27.57 -2.83
CA SER A 152 -32.67 -28.80 -2.50
C SER A 152 -32.73 -29.06 -0.99
N LYS A 153 -33.80 -29.73 -0.55
CA LYS A 153 -33.98 -30.31 0.78
C LYS A 153 -34.22 -31.80 0.60
N GLN A 154 -33.31 -32.63 1.11
CA GLN A 154 -33.42 -34.09 1.12
C GLN A 154 -33.31 -34.53 2.57
N ASP A 155 -34.46 -34.85 3.18
CA ASP A 155 -34.62 -35.14 4.61
C ASP A 155 -33.98 -34.08 5.54
N ASN A 156 -32.78 -34.37 6.04
CA ASN A 156 -31.98 -33.54 6.93
C ASN A 156 -30.81 -32.81 6.23
N ILE A 157 -30.62 -33.03 4.92
CA ILE A 157 -29.58 -32.42 4.08
C ILE A 157 -30.18 -31.21 3.35
N LEU A 158 -29.49 -30.07 3.46
CA LEU A 158 -29.86 -28.81 2.84
C LEU A 158 -28.75 -28.39 1.86
N THR A 159 -29.09 -28.25 0.58
CA THR A 159 -28.16 -27.75 -0.45
C THR A 159 -28.44 -26.28 -0.73
N ILE A 160 -27.41 -25.45 -0.60
CA ILE A 160 -27.47 -24.01 -0.70
C ILE A 160 -26.66 -23.55 -1.91
N SER A 161 -27.18 -22.55 -2.63
CA SER A 161 -26.37 -21.66 -3.47
C SER A 161 -26.25 -20.33 -2.75
N MET A 162 -25.03 -19.83 -2.57
CA MET A 162 -24.76 -18.57 -1.89
C MET A 162 -23.96 -17.64 -2.81
N ALA A 163 -24.35 -16.37 -2.84
CA ALA A 163 -23.64 -15.30 -3.54
C ALA A 163 -23.11 -14.26 -2.55
N SER A 164 -21.91 -13.76 -2.83
CA SER A 164 -21.30 -12.63 -2.13
C SER A 164 -21.49 -11.34 -2.93
N PRO A 165 -21.54 -10.15 -2.31
CA PRO A 165 -21.58 -8.89 -3.03
C PRO A 165 -20.21 -8.61 -3.67
N VAL A 166 -20.24 -7.96 -4.84
CA VAL A 166 -19.03 -7.65 -5.61
C VAL A 166 -18.06 -6.72 -4.86
N ASN A 167 -18.56 -5.94 -3.89
CA ASN A 167 -17.77 -5.06 -3.03
C ASN A 167 -17.47 -5.65 -1.63
N ALA A 168 -17.57 -6.99 -1.46
CA ALA A 168 -17.11 -7.65 -0.25
C ALA A 168 -15.61 -7.39 0.00
N PRO A 169 -15.19 -7.17 1.26
CA PRO A 169 -13.78 -7.24 1.64
C PRO A 169 -13.12 -8.57 1.29
N VAL A 170 -11.87 -8.55 0.84
CA VAL A 170 -11.06 -9.77 0.68
C VAL A 170 -10.44 -10.20 2.02
N GLY A 171 -10.37 -11.50 2.25
CA GLY A 171 -9.88 -12.04 3.52
C GLY A 171 -10.44 -13.43 3.85
N VAL A 172 -10.12 -13.90 5.06
CA VAL A 172 -10.74 -15.10 5.66
C VAL A 172 -12.11 -14.73 6.22
N TYR A 173 -13.12 -15.55 5.93
CA TYR A 173 -14.47 -15.45 6.47
C TYR A 173 -14.82 -16.65 7.33
N THR A 174 -15.64 -16.44 8.36
CA THR A 174 -16.44 -17.49 9.01
C THR A 174 -17.85 -17.49 8.42
N LEU A 175 -18.41 -18.68 8.19
CA LEU A 175 -19.82 -18.88 7.85
C LEU A 175 -20.53 -19.68 8.95
N SER A 176 -21.68 -19.18 9.40
CA SER A 176 -22.60 -19.86 10.31
C SER A 176 -24.01 -19.87 9.73
N ALA A 177 -24.76 -20.95 9.95
CA ALA A 177 -26.20 -20.96 9.82
C ALA A 177 -26.85 -20.33 11.07
N GLN A 178 -27.90 -19.55 10.89
CA GLN A 178 -28.80 -19.07 11.93
C GLN A 178 -30.15 -19.73 11.69
N ILE A 179 -30.64 -20.49 12.67
CA ILE A 179 -31.92 -21.18 12.58
C ILE A 179 -32.83 -20.66 13.69
N SER A 180 -33.92 -19.98 13.31
CA SER A 180 -34.91 -19.49 14.26
C SER A 180 -36.04 -20.50 14.42
N SER A 181 -36.26 -20.97 15.63
CA SER A 181 -37.31 -21.94 15.98
C SER A 181 -38.08 -21.46 17.21
N ARG A 182 -39.38 -21.20 17.05
CA ARG A 182 -40.30 -20.73 18.12
C ARG A 182 -39.77 -19.52 18.94
N GLY A 183 -39.13 -18.56 18.26
CA GLY A 183 -38.58 -17.36 18.88
C GLY A 183 -37.23 -17.56 19.60
N LYS A 184 -36.54 -18.68 19.37
CA LYS A 184 -35.15 -18.90 19.77
C LYS A 184 -34.26 -19.09 18.56
N ASP A 185 -33.10 -18.44 18.55
CA ASP A 185 -32.11 -18.56 17.50
C ASP A 185 -31.00 -19.55 17.90
N PHE A 186 -30.69 -20.47 16.98
CA PHE A 186 -29.58 -21.40 17.09
C PHE A 186 -28.53 -21.03 16.04
N ILE A 187 -27.30 -20.75 16.47
CA ILE A 187 -26.19 -20.38 15.57
C ILE A 187 -25.23 -21.56 15.46
N LEU A 188 -25.12 -22.12 14.25
CA LEU A 188 -24.27 -23.28 13.94
C LEU A 188 -23.12 -22.83 13.03
N LYS A 189 -21.89 -22.79 13.55
CA LYS A 189 -20.70 -22.51 12.72
C LYS A 189 -20.50 -23.65 11.73
N LEU A 190 -20.62 -23.34 10.44
CA LEU A 190 -20.40 -24.32 9.36
C LEU A 190 -18.90 -24.47 9.05
N GLY A 191 -18.14 -23.37 9.11
CA GLY A 191 -16.70 -23.39 8.89
C GLY A 191 -16.13 -22.03 8.46
N THR A 192 -15.09 -22.07 7.64
CA THR A 192 -14.37 -20.90 7.13
C THR A 192 -14.03 -21.04 5.65
N PHE A 193 -13.93 -19.90 4.95
CA PHE A 193 -13.52 -19.83 3.55
C PHE A 193 -12.69 -18.56 3.30
N ILE A 194 -11.91 -18.53 2.23
CA ILE A 194 -11.16 -17.35 1.79
C ILE A 194 -11.92 -16.69 0.64
N LEU A 195 -12.04 -15.36 0.65
CA LEU A 195 -12.66 -14.58 -0.42
C LEU A 195 -11.64 -13.61 -1.03
N LEU A 196 -11.51 -13.66 -2.36
CA LEU A 196 -10.54 -12.91 -3.16
C LEU A 196 -11.21 -11.94 -4.14
N PHE A 197 -10.43 -11.07 -4.78
CA PHE A 197 -10.88 -10.22 -5.88
C PHE A 197 -11.23 -11.08 -7.13
N ASN A 198 -12.14 -10.57 -7.97
CA ASN A 198 -12.68 -11.31 -9.12
C ASN A 198 -12.42 -10.65 -10.50
N PRO A 199 -11.23 -10.86 -11.10
CA PRO A 199 -10.92 -10.42 -12.46
C PRO A 199 -11.87 -10.93 -13.57
N TRP A 200 -12.66 -11.98 -13.30
CA TRP A 200 -13.58 -12.60 -14.27
C TRP A 200 -14.96 -11.93 -14.31
N LEU A 201 -15.30 -11.07 -13.34
CA LEU A 201 -16.63 -10.49 -13.17
C LEU A 201 -16.66 -9.01 -13.59
N PRO A 202 -17.47 -8.60 -14.60
CA PRO A 202 -17.50 -7.23 -15.13
C PRO A 202 -17.75 -6.12 -14.11
N GLU A 203 -18.47 -6.42 -13.04
CA GLU A 203 -18.82 -5.50 -11.96
C GLU A 203 -17.70 -5.31 -10.92
N ASP A 204 -16.65 -6.14 -10.92
CA ASP A 204 -15.52 -6.00 -9.98
C ASP A 204 -14.56 -4.90 -10.45
N GLY A 205 -14.10 -4.08 -9.50
CA GLY A 205 -13.12 -3.02 -9.77
C GLY A 205 -11.77 -3.52 -10.31
N VAL A 206 -11.48 -4.83 -10.27
CA VAL A 206 -10.30 -5.47 -10.89
C VAL A 206 -10.58 -6.16 -12.24
N PHE A 207 -11.78 -6.01 -12.82
CA PHE A 207 -12.21 -6.76 -14.01
C PHE A 207 -11.25 -6.63 -15.19
N MET A 208 -10.86 -7.77 -15.77
CA MET A 208 -9.97 -7.85 -16.94
C MET A 208 -10.62 -8.74 -18.01
N ASN A 209 -11.19 -8.11 -19.05
CA ASN A 209 -12.01 -8.82 -20.03
C ASN A 209 -11.23 -9.87 -20.85
N ASN A 210 -10.00 -9.57 -21.24
CA ASN A 210 -9.20 -10.50 -22.06
C ASN A 210 -8.82 -11.75 -21.24
N HIS A 211 -9.03 -12.93 -21.83
CA HIS A 211 -8.69 -14.21 -21.20
C HIS A 211 -7.17 -14.41 -21.10
N ALA A 212 -6.41 -14.15 -22.18
CA ALA A 212 -4.97 -14.36 -22.18
C ALA A 212 -4.25 -13.39 -21.21
N GLU A 213 -4.75 -12.17 -21.07
CA GLU A 213 -4.28 -11.22 -20.05
C GLU A 213 -4.61 -11.68 -18.63
N ARG A 214 -5.78 -12.28 -18.37
CA ARG A 214 -6.10 -12.89 -17.06
C ARG A 214 -5.17 -14.06 -16.74
N GLU A 215 -4.87 -14.92 -17.72
CA GLU A 215 -3.91 -16.00 -17.50
C GLU A 215 -2.52 -15.43 -17.18
N GLU A 216 -1.98 -14.52 -18.02
CA GLU A 216 -0.67 -13.91 -17.79
C GLU A 216 -0.56 -13.09 -16.48
N TYR A 217 -1.61 -12.34 -16.13
CA TYR A 217 -1.54 -11.34 -15.06
C TYR A 217 -2.16 -11.80 -13.72
N VAL A 218 -2.79 -12.98 -13.67
CA VAL A 218 -3.32 -13.59 -12.44
C VAL A 218 -2.85 -15.04 -12.25
N GLN A 219 -2.91 -15.85 -13.31
CA GLN A 219 -2.75 -17.31 -13.21
C GLN A 219 -1.33 -17.81 -13.50
N GLU A 220 -0.49 -17.03 -14.18
CA GLU A 220 0.91 -17.35 -14.42
C GLU A 220 1.74 -17.17 -13.13
N ASP A 221 2.52 -18.17 -12.76
CA ASP A 221 3.40 -18.21 -11.58
C ASP A 221 4.89 -18.14 -11.93
N ALA A 222 5.26 -18.25 -13.22
CA ALA A 222 6.61 -18.03 -13.74
C ALA A 222 6.76 -16.65 -14.42
N GLY A 223 7.53 -15.76 -13.79
CA GLY A 223 7.81 -14.41 -14.27
C GLY A 223 9.13 -14.25 -15.02
N ILE A 224 9.23 -13.14 -15.76
CA ILE A 224 10.46 -12.58 -16.33
C ILE A 224 10.55 -11.13 -15.88
N ILE A 225 11.72 -10.73 -15.39
CA ILE A 225 12.04 -9.33 -15.03
C ILE A 225 13.21 -8.88 -15.89
N TYR A 226 13.09 -7.71 -16.53
CA TYR A 226 14.18 -7.15 -17.34
C TYR A 226 15.16 -6.37 -16.46
N VAL A 227 16.44 -6.43 -16.79
CA VAL A 227 17.55 -5.88 -15.99
C VAL A 227 18.70 -5.43 -16.92
N GLY A 228 19.74 -4.80 -16.38
CA GLY A 228 20.96 -4.46 -17.14
C GLY A 228 21.07 -2.96 -17.41
N SER A 229 21.06 -2.55 -18.68
CA SER A 229 21.08 -1.13 -19.05
C SER A 229 20.43 -0.86 -20.40
N THR A 230 20.20 0.42 -20.71
CA THR A 230 19.75 0.90 -22.03
C THR A 230 20.59 0.40 -23.22
N ASN A 231 21.87 0.08 -23.00
CA ASN A 231 22.78 -0.45 -24.03
C ASN A 231 22.77 -1.99 -24.13
N ARG A 232 22.32 -2.69 -23.08
CA ARG A 232 22.22 -4.15 -23.05
C ARG A 232 21.15 -4.60 -22.05
N ILE A 233 19.93 -4.74 -22.54
CA ILE A 233 18.81 -5.30 -21.77
C ILE A 233 19.03 -6.81 -21.63
N GLY A 234 19.17 -7.26 -20.38
CA GLY A 234 19.12 -8.66 -19.97
C GLY A 234 17.77 -9.00 -19.33
N MET A 235 17.61 -10.25 -18.91
CA MET A 235 16.43 -10.70 -18.18
C MET A 235 16.80 -11.74 -17.11
N VAL A 236 16.00 -11.82 -16.06
CA VAL A 236 16.04 -12.90 -15.05
C VAL A 236 14.67 -13.57 -14.96
N GLY A 237 14.66 -14.88 -14.77
CA GLY A 237 13.45 -15.63 -14.42
C GLY A 237 13.12 -15.45 -12.94
N TRP A 238 11.83 -15.40 -12.60
CA TRP A 238 11.37 -15.20 -11.23
C TRP A 238 10.18 -16.10 -10.91
N ASN A 239 10.32 -17.00 -9.94
CA ASN A 239 9.19 -17.79 -9.44
C ASN A 239 8.32 -16.91 -8.52
N PHE A 240 7.16 -16.48 -9.00
CA PHE A 240 6.15 -15.85 -8.15
C PHE A 240 5.57 -16.89 -7.18
N GLY A 241 5.10 -18.01 -7.71
CA GLY A 241 4.64 -19.15 -6.92
C GLY A 241 3.45 -18.83 -6.02
N GLN A 242 2.51 -17.98 -6.46
CA GLN A 242 1.34 -17.56 -5.67
C GLN A 242 0.46 -18.73 -5.19
N PHE A 243 0.58 -19.91 -5.82
CA PHE A 243 -0.16 -21.12 -5.50
C PHE A 243 0.56 -22.08 -4.54
N GLU A 244 1.84 -21.85 -4.24
CA GLU A 244 2.69 -22.71 -3.41
C GLU A 244 2.22 -22.81 -1.95
N GLU A 245 2.65 -23.89 -1.26
CA GLU A 245 2.09 -24.21 0.06
C GLU A 245 2.30 -23.08 1.07
N GLY A 246 1.19 -22.64 1.66
CA GLY A 246 1.12 -21.58 2.65
C GLY A 246 1.21 -20.15 2.11
N ILE A 247 1.55 -19.93 0.83
CA ILE A 247 1.82 -18.58 0.29
C ILE A 247 0.58 -17.67 0.37
N LEU A 248 -0.61 -18.14 0.00
CA LEU A 248 -1.84 -17.36 0.13
C LEU A 248 -2.11 -16.94 1.59
N ASN A 249 -1.86 -17.83 2.55
CA ASN A 249 -2.06 -17.56 3.97
C ASN A 249 -0.97 -16.66 4.57
N ILE A 250 0.23 -16.63 3.99
CA ILE A 250 1.24 -15.60 4.28
C ILE A 250 0.76 -14.24 3.72
N CYS A 251 0.29 -14.20 2.48
CA CYS A 251 -0.21 -12.98 1.84
C CYS A 251 -1.37 -12.34 2.60
N LEU A 252 -2.32 -13.15 3.08
CA LEU A 252 -3.38 -12.72 4.01
C LEU A 252 -2.80 -12.10 5.29
N SER A 253 -1.78 -12.75 5.87
CA SER A 253 -1.10 -12.27 7.09
C SER A 253 -0.38 -10.91 6.89
N ILE A 254 0.01 -10.54 5.67
CA ILE A 254 0.67 -9.24 5.39
C ILE A 254 -0.26 -8.07 5.75
N LEU A 255 -1.55 -8.16 5.40
CA LEU A 255 -2.52 -7.10 5.71
C LEU A 255 -2.73 -6.96 7.22
N ASP A 256 -2.80 -8.08 7.94
CA ASP A 256 -2.96 -8.15 9.40
C ASP A 256 -1.73 -7.66 10.19
N HIS A 257 -0.58 -7.49 9.55
CA HIS A 257 0.63 -6.94 10.18
C HIS A 257 0.85 -5.44 9.91
N SER A 258 0.06 -4.82 9.03
CA SER A 258 0.23 -3.41 8.63
C SER A 258 -0.01 -2.39 9.75
N LEU A 259 0.58 -1.20 9.64
CA LEU A 259 0.31 -0.03 10.48
C LEU A 259 -1.17 0.37 10.42
N ASN A 260 -1.80 0.15 9.27
CA ASN A 260 -3.22 0.41 9.09
C ASN A 260 -4.07 -0.49 9.97
N PHE A 261 -3.88 -1.81 9.90
CA PHE A 261 -4.54 -2.76 10.77
C PHE A 261 -4.17 -2.55 12.24
N ARG A 262 -2.88 -2.35 12.56
CA ARG A 262 -2.42 -2.11 13.94
C ARG A 262 -2.98 -0.83 14.56
N ARG A 263 -3.33 0.19 13.76
CA ARG A 263 -3.98 1.43 14.20
C ARG A 263 -5.49 1.29 14.34
N ASP A 264 -6.16 0.63 13.40
CA ASP A 264 -7.61 0.39 13.41
C ASP A 264 -7.95 -0.90 12.63
N PRO A 265 -8.06 -2.07 13.32
CA PRO A 265 -8.38 -3.34 12.68
C PRO A 265 -9.78 -3.39 12.06
N ALA A 266 -10.72 -2.55 12.54
CA ALA A 266 -12.10 -2.55 12.04
C ALA A 266 -12.19 -1.80 10.71
N THR A 267 -11.59 -0.61 10.64
CA THR A 267 -11.54 0.20 9.41
C THR A 267 -10.62 -0.43 8.36
N ASP A 268 -9.49 -1.02 8.74
CA ASP A 268 -8.62 -1.72 7.78
C ASP A 268 -9.35 -2.84 7.05
N VAL A 269 -9.96 -3.78 7.79
CA VAL A 269 -10.66 -4.92 7.19
C VAL A 269 -11.84 -4.47 6.33
N ALA A 270 -12.58 -3.44 6.73
CA ALA A 270 -13.65 -2.86 5.90
C ALA A 270 -13.11 -2.32 4.55
N ARG A 271 -11.93 -1.72 4.55
CA ARG A 271 -11.27 -1.15 3.37
C ARG A 271 -10.56 -2.19 2.48
N ARG A 272 -10.41 -3.44 2.92
CA ARG A 272 -9.99 -4.58 2.05
C ARG A 272 -11.00 -4.91 0.94
N SER A 273 -12.10 -4.16 0.84
CA SER A 273 -13.01 -4.16 -0.31
C SER A 273 -12.48 -3.37 -1.52
N ASP A 274 -11.45 -2.53 -1.34
CA ASP A 274 -10.93 -1.63 -2.37
C ASP A 274 -9.53 -2.05 -2.84
N PRO A 275 -9.33 -2.41 -4.13
CA PRO A 275 -8.01 -2.79 -4.64
C PRO A 275 -7.00 -1.62 -4.59
N LYS A 276 -7.46 -0.36 -4.62
CA LYS A 276 -6.60 0.82 -4.46
C LYS A 276 -5.97 0.86 -3.07
N TYR A 277 -6.75 0.48 -2.05
CA TYR A 277 -6.29 0.43 -0.67
C TYR A 277 -5.37 -0.76 -0.43
N VAL A 278 -5.76 -1.95 -0.88
CA VAL A 278 -4.94 -3.17 -0.76
C VAL A 278 -3.59 -2.97 -1.46
N GLY A 279 -3.57 -2.45 -2.70
CA GLY A 279 -2.34 -2.16 -3.43
C GLY A 279 -1.38 -1.24 -2.66
N ARG A 280 -1.88 -0.14 -2.08
CA ARG A 280 -1.08 0.80 -1.28
C ARG A 280 -0.59 0.22 0.06
N VAL A 281 -1.40 -0.59 0.74
CA VAL A 281 -0.96 -1.30 1.96
C VAL A 281 0.15 -2.31 1.62
N LEU A 282 0.05 -2.98 0.46
CA LEU A 282 1.06 -3.94 0.02
C LEU A 282 2.36 -3.27 -0.45
N SER A 283 2.30 -2.10 -1.08
CA SER A 283 3.52 -1.35 -1.43
C SER A 283 4.27 -0.87 -0.18
N ALA A 284 3.57 -0.51 0.89
CA ALA A 284 4.19 -0.31 2.21
C ALA A 284 4.78 -1.62 2.78
N MET A 285 3.96 -2.67 2.90
CA MET A 285 4.30 -3.84 3.71
C MET A 285 5.30 -4.83 3.08
N VAL A 286 5.56 -4.73 1.77
CA VAL A 286 6.59 -5.55 1.13
C VAL A 286 8.00 -5.05 1.48
N ASN A 287 8.18 -3.79 1.92
CA ASN A 287 9.43 -3.35 2.56
C ASN A 287 9.34 -3.33 4.10
N GLY A 288 10.51 -3.47 4.74
CA GLY A 288 10.67 -3.53 6.18
C GLY A 288 11.32 -2.27 6.78
N ASN A 289 11.04 -1.08 6.22
CA ASN A 289 11.73 0.15 6.64
C ASN A 289 11.02 0.89 7.78
N ASP A 290 9.68 0.98 7.74
CA ASP A 290 8.85 1.59 8.81
C ASP A 290 8.09 0.56 9.65
N GLU A 291 8.04 -0.67 9.14
CA GLU A 291 7.35 -1.81 9.74
C GLU A 291 8.26 -3.04 9.71
N ASN A 292 7.88 -4.10 10.43
CA ASN A 292 8.49 -5.43 10.22
C ASN A 292 7.90 -6.11 8.96
N GLY A 293 7.83 -5.38 7.85
CA GLY A 293 7.39 -5.88 6.55
C GLY A 293 8.38 -6.86 5.92
N VAL A 294 8.10 -7.28 4.69
CA VAL A 294 8.66 -8.53 4.13
C VAL A 294 10.17 -8.47 3.90
N LEU A 295 10.70 -7.42 3.26
CA LEU A 295 12.10 -7.33 2.80
C LEU A 295 12.86 -6.12 3.36
N SER A 296 14.12 -6.35 3.75
CA SER A 296 15.09 -5.31 4.09
C SER A 296 15.96 -4.97 2.88
N GLY A 297 15.95 -3.70 2.45
CA GLY A 297 16.73 -3.24 1.29
C GLY A 297 18.22 -3.10 1.58
N ASN A 298 19.08 -3.45 0.62
CA ASN A 298 20.54 -3.21 0.73
C ASN A 298 21.20 -3.07 -0.65
N TRP A 299 21.86 -1.93 -0.88
CA TRP A 299 22.62 -1.61 -2.09
C TRP A 299 24.12 -1.40 -1.84
N SER A 300 24.62 -1.61 -0.62
CA SER A 300 26.00 -1.32 -0.22
C SER A 300 27.08 -2.26 -0.82
N GLY A 301 26.68 -3.28 -1.57
CA GLY A 301 27.57 -4.36 -2.04
C GLY A 301 28.00 -5.35 -0.95
N ASN A 302 27.79 -5.04 0.34
CA ASN A 302 28.06 -5.94 1.46
C ASN A 302 26.76 -6.52 2.02
N TYR A 303 26.56 -7.83 1.80
CA TYR A 303 25.35 -8.54 2.20
C TYR A 303 25.52 -9.40 3.47
N THR A 304 26.52 -9.07 4.30
CA THR A 304 26.72 -9.75 5.59
C THR A 304 25.44 -9.76 6.45
N GLY A 305 25.11 -10.92 7.01
CA GLY A 305 23.88 -11.12 7.80
C GLY A 305 22.61 -11.30 6.96
N GLY A 306 22.73 -11.59 5.66
CA GLY A 306 21.64 -11.92 4.75
C GLY A 306 22.13 -12.64 3.50
N LEU A 307 21.24 -12.80 2.53
CA LEU A 307 21.54 -13.25 1.17
C LEU A 307 21.84 -12.05 0.25
N ASP A 308 22.71 -12.25 -0.74
CA ASP A 308 22.87 -11.34 -1.87
C ASP A 308 21.53 -11.21 -2.64
N PRO A 309 21.00 -10.00 -2.88
CA PRO A 309 19.74 -9.79 -3.61
C PRO A 309 19.65 -10.47 -4.98
N ARG A 310 20.80 -10.78 -5.61
CA ARG A 310 20.89 -11.45 -6.92
C ARG A 310 20.73 -12.97 -6.86
N ASN A 311 20.82 -13.57 -5.67
CA ASN A 311 20.72 -15.02 -5.48
C ASN A 311 19.27 -15.48 -5.24
N TRP A 312 18.31 -14.56 -5.05
CA TRP A 312 16.89 -14.91 -5.04
C TRP A 312 16.40 -15.30 -6.43
N ASN A 313 15.73 -16.45 -6.52
CA ASN A 313 15.12 -16.97 -7.74
C ASN A 313 13.58 -16.84 -7.75
N GLY A 314 12.99 -16.26 -6.70
CA GLY A 314 11.55 -16.21 -6.51
C GLY A 314 11.12 -15.69 -5.14
N SER A 315 9.82 -15.48 -4.99
CA SER A 315 9.21 -14.89 -3.78
C SER A 315 8.76 -15.91 -2.75
N VAL A 316 8.67 -17.19 -3.13
CA VAL A 316 8.20 -18.29 -2.28
C VAL A 316 9.03 -18.39 -0.99
N GLU A 317 10.36 -18.43 -1.10
CA GLU A 317 11.25 -18.57 0.06
C GLU A 317 11.35 -17.28 0.88
N ILE A 318 11.25 -16.11 0.24
CA ILE A 318 11.18 -14.81 0.92
C ILE A 318 9.95 -14.75 1.83
N LEU A 319 8.77 -15.09 1.30
CA LEU A 319 7.51 -15.07 2.05
C LEU A 319 7.48 -16.14 3.15
N LYS A 320 8.00 -17.34 2.88
CA LYS A 320 8.12 -18.41 3.88
C LYS A 320 9.10 -18.03 5.00
N GLU A 321 10.26 -17.45 4.69
CA GLU A 321 11.23 -17.02 5.71
C GLU A 321 10.75 -15.82 6.54
N TRP A 322 10.03 -14.87 5.93
CA TRP A 322 9.39 -13.78 6.67
C TRP A 322 8.44 -14.32 7.75
N LYS A 323 7.55 -15.26 7.39
CA LYS A 323 6.68 -15.93 8.38
C LYS A 323 7.46 -16.78 9.39
N LYS A 324 8.41 -17.59 8.94
CA LYS A 324 9.20 -18.52 9.77
C LYS A 324 10.07 -17.80 10.81
N SER A 325 10.61 -16.63 10.47
CA SER A 325 11.41 -15.78 11.37
C SER A 325 10.57 -15.00 12.41
N GLY A 326 9.25 -15.20 12.44
CA GLY A 326 8.34 -14.47 13.32
C GLY A 326 8.01 -13.07 12.79
N PHE A 327 7.80 -12.95 11.48
CA PHE A 327 7.52 -11.71 10.76
C PHE A 327 8.65 -10.68 10.96
N ARG A 328 9.89 -11.08 10.66
CA ARG A 328 11.07 -10.20 10.67
C ARG A 328 11.54 -9.93 9.23
N PRO A 329 11.93 -8.69 8.85
CA PRO A 329 12.33 -8.37 7.49
C PRO A 329 13.48 -9.25 6.97
N VAL A 330 13.24 -9.90 5.83
CA VAL A 330 14.18 -10.83 5.18
C VAL A 330 15.32 -10.04 4.53
N ARG A 331 16.54 -10.54 4.68
CA ARG A 331 17.78 -9.87 4.29
C ARG A 331 18.41 -10.57 3.08
N TYR A 332 18.68 -9.93 1.94
CA TYR A 332 18.31 -8.56 1.55
C TYR A 332 17.62 -8.52 0.17
N GLY A 333 16.92 -7.42 -0.10
CA GLY A 333 16.28 -7.14 -1.39
C GLY A 333 16.86 -5.91 -2.10
N GLN A 334 16.62 -5.86 -3.41
CA GLN A 334 16.74 -4.68 -4.28
C GLN A 334 15.46 -4.62 -5.15
N CYS A 335 15.29 -3.59 -5.99
CA CYS A 335 14.01 -3.28 -6.66
C CYS A 335 13.30 -4.48 -7.32
N TRP A 336 13.99 -5.33 -8.07
CA TRP A 336 13.38 -6.53 -8.68
C TRP A 336 12.89 -7.57 -7.65
N VAL A 337 13.54 -7.66 -6.48
CA VAL A 337 13.17 -8.55 -5.37
C VAL A 337 11.90 -8.03 -4.68
N PHE A 338 11.81 -6.72 -4.46
CA PHE A 338 10.60 -6.06 -3.97
C PHE A 338 9.45 -6.24 -4.97
N ALA A 339 9.67 -5.92 -6.25
CA ALA A 339 8.64 -5.96 -7.29
C ALA A 339 8.17 -7.39 -7.61
N GLY A 340 9.06 -8.39 -7.61
CA GLY A 340 8.69 -9.79 -7.74
C GLY A 340 7.82 -10.28 -6.57
N THR A 341 8.14 -9.83 -5.36
CA THR A 341 7.40 -10.17 -4.14
C THR A 341 6.05 -9.48 -4.08
N LEU A 342 5.98 -8.19 -4.40
CA LEU A 342 4.70 -7.47 -4.52
C LEU A 342 3.82 -8.07 -5.62
N ASN A 343 4.38 -8.46 -6.77
CA ASN A 343 3.62 -9.14 -7.84
C ASN A 343 2.97 -10.44 -7.36
N THR A 344 3.72 -11.25 -6.60
CA THR A 344 3.23 -12.51 -6.01
C THR A 344 2.01 -12.25 -5.11
N VAL A 345 2.12 -11.26 -4.21
CA VAL A 345 1.06 -10.95 -3.25
C VAL A 345 -0.17 -10.36 -3.95
N LEU A 346 0.00 -9.50 -4.96
CA LEU A 346 -1.11 -8.98 -5.78
C LEU A 346 -1.86 -10.12 -6.50
N ARG A 347 -1.13 -11.04 -7.14
CA ARG A 347 -1.72 -12.22 -7.81
C ARG A 347 -2.42 -13.16 -6.82
N CYS A 348 -1.85 -13.41 -5.63
CA CYS A 348 -2.53 -14.15 -4.55
C CYS A 348 -3.91 -13.57 -4.21
N PHE A 349 -4.02 -12.25 -4.11
CA PHE A 349 -5.30 -11.58 -3.82
C PHE A 349 -6.27 -11.55 -5.00
N GLY A 350 -5.83 -11.87 -6.22
CA GLY A 350 -6.62 -11.75 -7.44
C GLY A 350 -6.67 -10.34 -8.01
N ILE A 351 -5.69 -9.47 -7.70
CA ILE A 351 -5.49 -8.23 -8.44
C ILE A 351 -4.59 -8.57 -9.64
N PRO A 352 -5.02 -8.38 -10.91
CA PRO A 352 -4.15 -8.64 -12.05
C PRO A 352 -2.96 -7.69 -12.01
N SER A 353 -1.75 -8.25 -12.08
CA SER A 353 -0.53 -7.45 -11.94
C SER A 353 0.60 -7.93 -12.83
N ARG A 354 1.51 -7.01 -13.14
CA ARG A 354 2.75 -7.28 -13.87
C ARG A 354 3.92 -6.50 -13.28
N VAL A 355 5.13 -7.00 -13.53
CA VAL A 355 6.38 -6.31 -13.20
C VAL A 355 6.78 -5.41 -14.36
N VAL A 356 7.28 -4.22 -14.07
CA VAL A 356 7.75 -3.24 -15.06
C VAL A 356 9.16 -2.78 -14.70
N THR A 357 10.06 -2.81 -15.69
CA THR A 357 11.43 -2.29 -15.59
C THR A 357 11.54 -0.98 -16.35
N ASN A 358 12.05 0.06 -15.71
CA ASN A 358 12.40 1.34 -16.32
C ASN A 358 13.93 1.48 -16.41
N PHE A 359 14.49 1.81 -17.58
CA PHE A 359 15.95 2.02 -17.71
C PHE A 359 16.30 3.50 -17.69
N ASN A 360 17.44 3.85 -17.08
CA ASN A 360 17.77 5.23 -16.71
C ASN A 360 16.64 5.87 -15.87
N SER A 361 16.24 5.20 -14.78
CA SER A 361 15.19 5.71 -13.88
C SER A 361 15.76 6.83 -13.02
N ALA A 362 15.10 7.99 -12.98
CA ALA A 362 15.47 9.08 -12.08
C ALA A 362 14.94 8.84 -10.66
N HIS A 363 15.65 9.31 -9.65
CA HIS A 363 15.14 9.54 -8.30
C HIS A 363 15.28 11.04 -8.04
N ASP A 364 14.17 11.77 -8.19
CA ASP A 364 14.02 13.19 -7.87
C ASP A 364 13.61 13.32 -6.40
N THR A 365 14.43 14.01 -5.60
CA THR A 365 14.26 14.10 -4.14
C THR A 365 13.70 15.44 -3.64
N ASP A 366 13.74 16.51 -4.45
CA ASP A 366 13.21 17.84 -4.11
C ASP A 366 11.90 18.20 -4.86
N ARG A 367 11.46 17.31 -5.75
CA ARG A 367 10.25 17.36 -6.60
C ARG A 367 10.31 18.44 -7.67
N ASN A 368 11.51 18.72 -8.17
CA ASN A 368 11.72 19.80 -9.12
C ASN A 368 11.57 19.36 -10.61
N LEU A 369 11.39 18.06 -10.87
CA LEU A 369 11.40 17.39 -12.19
C LEU A 369 12.71 17.46 -12.96
N SER A 370 13.82 17.66 -12.26
CA SER A 370 15.17 17.47 -12.75
C SER A 370 15.91 16.52 -11.81
N VAL A 371 16.96 15.87 -12.32
CA VAL A 371 17.96 15.17 -11.52
C VAL A 371 19.34 15.72 -11.82
N ASP A 372 19.99 16.22 -10.78
CA ASP A 372 21.32 16.82 -10.89
C ASP A 372 22.43 15.77 -10.81
N VAL A 373 23.34 15.75 -11.79
CA VAL A 373 24.54 14.91 -11.77
C VAL A 373 25.80 15.78 -11.79
N TYR A 374 26.67 15.59 -10.80
CA TYR A 374 27.84 16.42 -10.56
C TYR A 374 29.15 15.72 -10.98
N TYR A 375 30.05 16.50 -11.58
CA TYR A 375 31.42 16.09 -11.93
C TYR A 375 32.42 17.15 -11.47
N ASP A 376 33.67 16.75 -11.22
CA ASP A 376 34.76 17.69 -10.94
C ASP A 376 35.32 18.31 -12.25
N PRO A 377 36.21 19.32 -12.17
CA PRO A 377 36.84 19.93 -13.36
C PRO A 377 37.73 18.98 -14.18
N TYR A 378 38.02 17.77 -13.68
CA TYR A 378 38.80 16.74 -14.37
C TYR A 378 37.91 15.66 -15.01
N GLY A 379 36.58 15.71 -14.80
CA GLY A 379 35.60 14.77 -15.33
C GLY A 379 35.30 13.57 -14.43
N ASN A 380 35.79 13.54 -13.18
CA ASN A 380 35.42 12.49 -12.23
C ASN A 380 33.99 12.73 -11.71
N PRO A 381 33.14 11.71 -11.56
CA PRO A 381 31.82 11.85 -10.95
C PRO A 381 31.94 12.18 -9.46
N ILE A 382 31.04 13.02 -8.94
CA ILE A 382 30.97 13.39 -7.52
C ILE A 382 29.64 12.93 -6.94
N GLU A 383 29.69 12.20 -5.82
CA GLU A 383 28.52 11.96 -4.96
C GLU A 383 28.14 13.26 -4.23
N LYS A 384 27.28 14.06 -4.86
CA LYS A 384 26.79 15.36 -4.39
C LYS A 384 25.32 15.49 -4.78
N GLY A 385 24.49 15.99 -3.85
CA GLY A 385 23.04 15.94 -3.98
C GLY A 385 22.45 14.65 -3.39
N SER A 386 21.13 14.56 -3.38
CA SER A 386 20.36 13.37 -2.97
C SER A 386 19.71 12.64 -4.15
N ASP A 387 19.62 13.29 -5.31
CA ASP A 387 19.11 12.71 -6.54
C ASP A 387 20.04 11.63 -7.11
N SER A 388 19.49 10.71 -7.90
CA SER A 388 20.29 9.71 -8.61
C SER A 388 19.64 9.26 -9.92
N VAL A 389 20.45 8.67 -10.82
CA VAL A 389 19.96 8.03 -12.05
C VAL A 389 20.37 6.56 -12.03
N TRP A 390 19.38 5.68 -11.91
CA TRP A 390 19.55 4.24 -11.80
C TRP A 390 19.63 3.62 -13.19
N ASN A 391 20.64 2.76 -13.44
CA ASN A 391 20.78 2.01 -14.70
C ASN A 391 19.47 1.34 -15.13
N PHE A 392 18.77 0.77 -14.14
CA PHE A 392 17.36 0.42 -14.21
C PHE A 392 16.73 0.45 -12.81
N HIS A 393 15.42 0.64 -12.76
CA HIS A 393 14.57 0.44 -11.60
C HIS A 393 13.40 -0.50 -11.98
N VAL A 394 12.75 -1.11 -10.99
CA VAL A 394 11.69 -2.11 -11.19
C VAL A 394 10.56 -1.91 -10.18
N TRP A 395 9.33 -1.78 -10.68
CA TRP A 395 8.09 -1.65 -9.90
C TRP A 395 7.00 -2.60 -10.42
N ASN A 396 5.79 -2.45 -9.90
CA ASN A 396 4.61 -3.18 -10.37
C ASN A 396 3.57 -2.26 -11.00
N GLU A 397 2.79 -2.80 -11.93
CA GLU A 397 1.49 -2.26 -12.28
C GLU A 397 0.40 -3.23 -11.78
N GLY A 398 -0.60 -2.70 -11.07
CA GLY A 398 -1.85 -3.40 -10.74
C GLY A 398 -3.01 -2.88 -11.60
N TRP A 399 -3.90 -3.75 -12.04
CA TRP A 399 -5.04 -3.41 -12.88
C TRP A 399 -6.31 -3.20 -12.06
N PHE A 400 -6.83 -1.96 -12.00
CA PHE A 400 -8.13 -1.67 -11.41
C PHE A 400 -8.71 -0.30 -11.81
N VAL A 401 -9.99 -0.09 -11.50
CA VAL A 401 -10.70 1.17 -11.69
C VAL A 401 -10.31 2.23 -10.65
N ARG A 402 -10.30 3.49 -11.07
CA ARG A 402 -10.06 4.68 -10.24
C ARG A 402 -11.35 5.46 -10.02
N THR A 403 -12.24 4.88 -9.20
CA THR A 403 -13.50 5.51 -8.75
C THR A 403 -13.32 6.88 -8.07
N ASP A 404 -12.10 7.16 -7.62
CA ASP A 404 -11.60 8.37 -6.97
C ASP A 404 -11.11 9.45 -7.96
N LEU A 405 -10.66 9.06 -9.16
CA LEU A 405 -10.14 9.98 -10.19
C LEU A 405 -11.07 10.14 -11.41
N GLY A 406 -11.89 9.13 -11.70
CA GLY A 406 -12.74 9.06 -12.89
C GLY A 406 -12.28 8.01 -13.91
N PRO A 407 -13.16 7.64 -14.87
CA PRO A 407 -12.97 6.47 -15.73
C PRO A 407 -11.78 6.55 -16.70
N SER A 408 -11.32 7.77 -17.02
CA SER A 408 -10.12 8.02 -17.85
C SER A 408 -8.82 7.52 -17.21
N TYR A 409 -8.81 7.28 -15.90
CA TYR A 409 -7.64 6.87 -15.14
C TYR A 409 -7.67 5.40 -14.71
N ASN A 410 -8.67 4.64 -15.16
CA ASN A 410 -8.80 3.20 -14.97
C ASN A 410 -7.67 2.41 -15.65
N GLY A 411 -7.47 1.16 -15.23
CA GLY A 411 -6.53 0.23 -15.84
C GLY A 411 -5.26 0.11 -15.01
N TRP A 412 -4.09 0.15 -15.66
CA TRP A 412 -2.80 -0.02 -14.99
C TRP A 412 -2.45 1.15 -14.05
N GLN A 413 -2.10 0.80 -12.81
CA GLN A 413 -1.69 1.72 -11.75
C GLN A 413 -0.31 1.29 -11.21
N VAL A 414 0.66 2.20 -11.18
CA VAL A 414 1.98 1.97 -10.59
C VAL A 414 1.86 1.77 -9.08
N LEU A 415 2.51 0.72 -8.59
CA LEU A 415 2.75 0.41 -7.19
C LEU A 415 4.23 0.02 -7.06
N ASP A 416 5.00 0.77 -6.27
CA ASP A 416 6.40 0.42 -5.97
C ASP A 416 6.56 0.14 -4.48
N ALA A 417 7.09 -1.04 -4.17
CA ALA A 417 7.45 -1.44 -2.80
C ALA A 417 8.89 -1.08 -2.42
N THR A 418 9.68 -0.59 -3.37
CA THR A 418 11.08 -0.21 -3.15
C THR A 418 11.10 1.08 -2.31
N PRO A 419 11.78 1.11 -1.16
CA PRO A 419 11.71 2.24 -0.24
C PRO A 419 12.65 3.39 -0.67
N GLN A 420 12.25 4.09 -1.73
CA GLN A 420 12.91 5.31 -2.23
C GLN A 420 12.42 6.55 -1.48
N GLU A 421 11.14 6.91 -1.66
CA GLU A 421 10.52 8.11 -1.09
C GLU A 421 9.46 7.85 -0.02
N ARG A 422 9.25 8.84 0.86
CA ARG A 422 8.25 8.78 1.94
C ARG A 422 6.94 9.46 1.57
N SER A 423 5.95 8.67 1.16
CA SER A 423 4.58 9.16 0.99
C SER A 423 3.82 9.19 2.32
N GLN A 424 3.30 10.38 2.69
CA GLN A 424 2.55 10.61 3.93
C GLN A 424 3.32 10.17 5.20
N GLY A 425 4.65 10.21 5.14
CA GLY A 425 5.55 9.82 6.24
C GLY A 425 5.98 8.35 6.24
N VAL A 426 5.49 7.51 5.33
CA VAL A 426 5.81 6.07 5.24
C VAL A 426 6.41 5.73 3.87
N PHE A 427 7.34 4.77 3.80
CA PHE A 427 7.83 4.21 2.53
C PHE A 427 6.74 3.36 1.86
N GLN A 428 5.88 4.02 1.09
CA GLN A 428 4.80 3.45 0.29
C GLN A 428 4.68 4.28 -1.01
N CYS A 429 4.42 3.63 -2.14
CA CYS A 429 4.19 4.33 -3.42
C CYS A 429 2.92 3.82 -4.11
N GLY A 430 2.13 4.76 -4.64
CA GLY A 430 0.95 4.52 -5.47
C GLY A 430 -0.33 4.13 -4.69
N PRO A 431 -1.42 3.78 -5.39
CA PRO A 431 -1.53 3.64 -6.85
C PRO A 431 -1.46 4.97 -7.62
N ALA A 432 -0.47 5.09 -8.52
CA ALA A 432 -0.39 6.18 -9.50
C ALA A 432 -0.96 5.69 -10.84
N SER A 433 -1.96 6.36 -11.42
CA SER A 433 -2.52 5.95 -12.71
C SER A 433 -1.53 6.20 -13.84
N VAL A 434 -1.18 5.16 -14.60
CA VAL A 434 -0.24 5.27 -15.72
C VAL A 434 -0.74 6.29 -16.76
N ALA A 435 -2.05 6.39 -16.95
CA ALA A 435 -2.66 7.44 -17.78
C ALA A 435 -2.49 8.86 -17.21
N ALA A 436 -2.61 9.05 -15.89
CA ALA A 436 -2.38 10.36 -15.27
C ALA A 436 -0.90 10.78 -15.35
N VAL A 437 0.04 9.84 -15.21
CA VAL A 437 1.47 10.08 -15.43
C VAL A 437 1.71 10.54 -16.87
N ARG A 438 1.19 9.79 -17.85
CA ARG A 438 1.32 10.09 -19.30
C ARG A 438 0.83 11.47 -19.71
N GLU A 439 -0.24 11.96 -19.08
CA GLU A 439 -0.80 13.28 -19.38
C GLU A 439 -0.23 14.40 -18.48
N GLY A 440 0.66 14.12 -17.51
CA GLY A 440 1.19 15.15 -16.60
C GLY A 440 0.17 15.64 -15.56
N ASP A 441 -0.73 14.75 -15.12
CA ASP A 441 -1.73 15.02 -14.08
C ASP A 441 -1.21 14.71 -12.66
N VAL A 442 0.01 15.21 -12.40
CA VAL A 442 0.80 15.01 -11.17
C VAL A 442 0.19 15.57 -9.87
N ASN A 443 -0.94 16.27 -9.96
CA ASN A 443 -1.69 16.78 -8.82
C ASN A 443 -2.77 15.80 -8.29
N LEU A 444 -2.85 14.58 -8.85
CA LEU A 444 -3.79 13.55 -8.47
C LEU A 444 -3.16 12.55 -7.48
N ASP A 445 -3.98 11.88 -6.68
CA ASP A 445 -3.52 10.82 -5.78
C ASP A 445 -3.18 9.53 -6.57
N PHE A 446 -2.15 8.75 -6.24
CA PHE A 446 -1.12 8.97 -5.21
C PHE A 446 0.25 9.06 -5.87
N ASP A 447 1.16 9.84 -5.28
CA ASP A 447 2.61 9.83 -5.55
C ASP A 447 3.04 10.13 -7.00
N MET A 448 2.10 10.61 -7.82
CA MET A 448 2.31 10.99 -9.22
C MET A 448 3.51 11.91 -9.48
N PRO A 449 3.90 12.88 -8.63
CA PRO A 449 5.07 13.72 -8.88
C PRO A 449 6.37 12.91 -8.96
N PHE A 450 6.52 11.95 -8.05
CA PHE A 450 7.67 11.05 -7.98
C PHE A 450 7.67 10.11 -9.19
N VAL A 451 6.55 9.41 -9.42
CA VAL A 451 6.41 8.46 -10.55
C VAL A 451 6.56 9.13 -11.92
N PHE A 452 6.18 10.41 -12.05
CA PHE A 452 6.44 11.20 -13.26
C PHE A 452 7.93 11.52 -13.43
N ALA A 453 8.61 11.92 -12.36
CA ALA A 453 10.05 12.18 -12.40
C ALA A 453 10.85 10.91 -12.78
N GLU A 454 10.51 9.74 -12.22
CA GLU A 454 11.15 8.45 -12.53
C GLU A 454 11.24 8.17 -14.05
N VAL A 455 10.23 8.58 -14.81
CA VAL A 455 10.12 8.35 -16.26
C VAL A 455 10.38 9.58 -17.14
N ASN A 456 10.35 10.81 -16.62
CA ASN A 456 10.39 12.01 -17.44
C ASN A 456 11.02 13.25 -16.78
N ALA A 457 11.91 13.08 -15.79
CA ALA A 457 12.75 14.17 -15.29
C ALA A 457 13.80 14.61 -16.32
N ASP A 458 14.13 15.90 -16.35
CA ASP A 458 15.28 16.42 -17.12
C ASP A 458 16.58 16.04 -16.39
N ARG A 459 17.62 15.61 -17.10
CA ARG A 459 18.94 15.34 -16.51
C ARG A 459 19.84 16.56 -16.67
N ILE A 460 20.11 17.27 -15.58
CA ILE A 460 21.07 18.39 -15.59
C ILE A 460 22.45 17.90 -15.17
N THR A 461 23.48 18.28 -15.93
CA THR A 461 24.87 17.97 -15.63
C THR A 461 25.59 19.23 -15.14
N TRP A 462 26.23 19.15 -13.97
CA TRP A 462 26.97 20.24 -13.34
C TRP A 462 28.46 19.92 -13.26
N ILE A 463 29.32 20.91 -13.49
CA ILE A 463 30.69 20.90 -12.98
C ILE A 463 30.70 21.60 -11.63
N TYR A 464 31.27 20.96 -10.61
CA TYR A 464 31.45 21.50 -9.26
C TYR A 464 32.92 21.46 -8.88
N ASP A 465 33.50 22.62 -8.62
CA ASP A 465 34.89 22.77 -8.22
C ASP A 465 34.99 22.99 -6.71
N ALA A 466 35.42 21.94 -6.01
CA ALA A 466 35.58 21.96 -4.55
C ALA A 466 36.71 22.88 -4.06
N SER A 467 37.63 23.32 -4.93
CA SER A 467 38.77 24.18 -4.53
C SER A 467 38.38 25.64 -4.32
N ASN A 468 37.34 26.10 -5.02
CA ASN A 468 36.80 27.46 -4.95
C ASN A 468 35.29 27.49 -4.62
N ASN A 469 34.67 26.32 -4.41
CA ASN A 469 33.25 26.12 -4.11
C ASN A 469 32.32 26.75 -5.17
N THR A 470 32.70 26.66 -6.45
CA THR A 470 31.84 27.09 -7.56
C THR A 470 31.09 25.91 -8.19
N GLN A 471 29.90 26.18 -8.74
CA GLN A 471 29.16 25.24 -9.57
C GLN A 471 28.71 25.90 -10.87
N LYS A 472 28.78 25.17 -11.98
CA LYS A 472 28.39 25.65 -13.31
C LYS A 472 27.60 24.56 -14.04
N GLN A 473 26.46 24.92 -14.59
CA GLN A 473 25.70 24.03 -15.47
C GLN A 473 26.51 23.77 -16.75
N ASN A 474 26.70 22.50 -17.07
CA ASN A 474 27.42 22.03 -18.25
C ASN A 474 26.47 21.65 -19.38
N ALA A 475 25.40 20.93 -19.06
CA ALA A 475 24.39 20.47 -20.01
C ALA A 475 23.02 20.30 -19.34
N SER A 476 21.98 20.24 -20.16
CA SER A 476 20.66 19.72 -19.82
C SER A 476 20.25 18.73 -20.90
N ASP A 477 19.73 17.58 -20.49
CA ASP A 477 19.33 16.48 -21.36
C ASP A 477 17.92 16.03 -20.99
N THR A 478 16.97 16.33 -21.87
CA THR A 478 15.54 16.13 -21.65
C THR A 478 15.02 14.78 -22.16
N HIS A 479 15.91 13.84 -22.56
CA HIS A 479 15.51 12.61 -23.26
C HIS A 479 16.19 11.32 -22.76
N SER A 480 17.21 11.40 -21.88
CA SER A 480 17.93 10.19 -21.43
C SER A 480 17.26 9.42 -20.29
N ILE A 481 16.36 10.04 -19.53
CA ILE A 481 15.61 9.41 -18.44
C ILE A 481 14.43 8.58 -18.98
N GLY A 482 14.06 7.51 -18.28
CA GLY A 482 12.78 6.84 -18.49
C GLY A 482 12.67 6.04 -19.80
N ARG A 483 13.69 5.24 -20.14
CA ARG A 483 13.83 4.62 -21.46
C ARG A 483 13.50 3.13 -21.45
N TYR A 484 13.00 2.64 -22.58
CA TYR A 484 12.67 1.22 -22.83
C TYR A 484 11.87 0.58 -21.69
N ILE A 485 10.83 1.28 -21.20
CA ILE A 485 10.00 0.81 -20.09
C ILE A 485 9.38 -0.53 -20.50
N SER A 486 9.70 -1.59 -19.78
CA SER A 486 9.59 -2.98 -20.27
C SER A 486 8.77 -3.86 -19.35
N THR A 487 7.95 -4.75 -19.94
CA THR A 487 7.26 -5.82 -19.21
C THR A 487 7.27 -7.13 -20.02
N LYS A 488 6.91 -8.25 -19.38
CA LYS A 488 6.82 -9.57 -20.00
C LYS A 488 5.61 -9.62 -20.96
N ALA A 489 5.78 -10.26 -22.11
CA ALA A 489 4.70 -10.53 -23.05
C ALA A 489 3.69 -11.56 -22.51
N VAL A 490 2.41 -11.35 -22.85
CA VAL A 490 1.34 -12.31 -22.61
C VAL A 490 1.66 -13.63 -23.31
N GLY A 491 1.83 -14.70 -22.53
CA GLY A 491 2.09 -16.05 -23.04
C GLY A 491 3.51 -16.30 -23.56
N SER A 492 4.48 -15.39 -23.36
CA SER A 492 5.89 -15.65 -23.73
C SER A 492 6.89 -14.89 -22.85
N ASN A 493 8.18 -15.19 -23.03
CA ASN A 493 9.30 -14.50 -22.37
C ASN A 493 9.84 -13.30 -23.19
N SER A 494 9.10 -12.88 -24.22
CA SER A 494 9.46 -11.73 -25.05
C SER A 494 9.25 -10.40 -24.32
N ARG A 495 10.09 -9.40 -24.61
CA ARG A 495 9.99 -8.05 -24.06
C ARG A 495 8.91 -7.25 -24.78
N VAL A 496 7.94 -6.71 -24.04
CA VAL A 496 7.02 -5.68 -24.54
C VAL A 496 7.52 -4.33 -24.08
N ASP A 497 7.73 -3.41 -25.01
CA ASP A 497 8.00 -2.00 -24.71
C ASP A 497 6.67 -1.28 -24.46
N ILE A 498 6.59 -0.57 -23.34
CA ILE A 498 5.41 0.20 -22.90
C ILE A 498 5.75 1.67 -22.62
N THR A 499 6.90 2.18 -23.10
CA THR A 499 7.34 3.57 -22.87
C THR A 499 6.26 4.59 -23.28
N GLU A 500 5.58 4.38 -24.41
CA GLU A 500 4.47 5.24 -24.90
C GLU A 500 3.21 5.23 -24.01
N LYS A 501 3.14 4.35 -23.00
CA LYS A 501 2.07 4.34 -22.00
C LYS A 501 2.38 5.25 -20.82
N TYR A 502 3.66 5.56 -20.57
CA TYR A 502 4.12 6.43 -19.49
C TYR A 502 4.39 7.86 -19.94
N LYS A 503 4.74 8.07 -21.21
CA LYS A 503 5.01 9.39 -21.78
C LYS A 503 4.72 9.45 -23.28
N TYR A 504 4.74 10.66 -23.83
CA TYR A 504 4.74 10.89 -25.27
C TYR A 504 6.14 10.65 -25.87
N PRO A 505 6.27 10.43 -27.19
CA PRO A 505 7.58 10.18 -27.81
C PRO A 505 8.59 11.32 -27.58
N GLU A 506 9.84 10.93 -27.37
CA GLU A 506 10.97 11.85 -27.18
C GLU A 506 11.09 12.87 -28.31
N GLY A 507 11.30 14.15 -27.96
CA GLY A 507 11.39 15.25 -28.93
C GLY A 507 10.06 15.66 -29.58
N SER A 508 8.92 15.05 -29.19
CA SER A 508 7.59 15.51 -29.62
C SER A 508 7.18 16.79 -28.89
N SER A 509 6.32 17.61 -29.53
CA SER A 509 5.78 18.81 -28.86
C SER A 509 4.81 18.46 -27.73
N GLN A 510 4.21 17.27 -27.76
CA GLN A 510 3.32 16.76 -26.73
C GLN A 510 4.08 16.37 -25.45
N GLU A 511 5.24 15.71 -25.56
CA GLU A 511 6.12 15.44 -24.41
C GLU A 511 6.40 16.73 -23.66
N ARG A 512 6.92 17.74 -24.35
CA ARG A 512 7.34 18.97 -23.67
C ARG A 512 6.17 19.79 -23.13
N GLN A 513 4.99 19.72 -23.75
CA GLN A 513 3.76 20.30 -23.20
C GLN A 513 3.32 19.57 -21.92
N VAL A 514 3.41 18.24 -21.89
CA VAL A 514 3.12 17.41 -20.70
C VAL A 514 4.12 17.68 -19.58
N PHE A 515 5.42 17.75 -19.87
CA PHE A 515 6.44 18.15 -18.90
C PHE A 515 6.11 19.52 -18.30
N GLN A 516 5.88 20.54 -19.13
CA GLN A 516 5.63 21.90 -18.65
C GLN A 516 4.29 22.00 -17.88
N LYS A 517 3.28 21.19 -18.25
CA LYS A 517 2.04 21.00 -17.46
C LYS A 517 2.31 20.39 -16.09
N ALA A 518 3.16 19.37 -16.00
CA ALA A 518 3.54 18.74 -14.74
C ALA A 518 4.38 19.69 -13.86
N LEU A 519 5.42 20.31 -14.43
CA LEU A 519 6.27 21.28 -13.77
C LEU A 519 5.46 22.47 -13.23
N GLY A 520 4.54 23.02 -14.03
CA GLY A 520 3.66 24.12 -13.63
C GLY A 520 2.65 23.78 -12.54
N LYS A 521 2.49 22.51 -12.16
CA LYS A 521 1.67 22.06 -11.02
C LYS A 521 2.48 21.83 -9.75
N LEU A 522 3.77 21.47 -9.87
CA LEU A 522 4.68 21.25 -8.74
C LEU A 522 5.39 22.55 -8.33
N LYS A 523 5.75 23.36 -9.32
CA LYS A 523 6.18 24.75 -9.21
C LYS A 523 5.06 25.65 -9.77
N PRO A 524 3.88 25.73 -9.12
CA PRO A 524 2.87 26.70 -9.50
C PRO A 524 3.51 28.07 -9.47
N HIS A 525 3.42 28.82 -10.58
CA HIS A 525 4.00 30.16 -10.65
C HIS A 525 3.43 31.01 -9.52
N ALA A 526 4.30 31.42 -8.61
CA ALA A 526 3.91 32.00 -7.33
C ALA A 526 3.42 33.44 -7.50
N ALA A 527 2.17 33.59 -7.93
CA ALA A 527 1.39 34.82 -7.77
C ALA A 527 1.17 35.21 -6.29
N PHE A 528 1.51 34.29 -5.37
CA PHE A 528 1.38 34.40 -3.93
C PHE A 528 2.66 33.89 -3.25
N GLY A 529 3.30 34.75 -2.46
CA GLY A 529 4.42 34.35 -1.60
C GLY A 529 3.95 33.56 -0.36
N ALA A 530 4.88 32.93 0.35
CA ALA A 530 4.57 32.21 1.59
C ALA A 530 4.14 33.19 2.71
N THR A 531 2.83 33.33 2.92
CA THR A 531 2.25 34.20 3.95
C THR A 531 2.45 33.63 5.36
N SER A 532 2.71 34.50 6.33
CA SER A 532 2.75 34.17 7.77
C SER A 532 1.78 35.06 8.53
N VAL A 533 1.04 34.52 9.51
CA VAL A 533 0.10 35.29 10.33
C VAL A 533 0.78 36.52 10.94
N GLY A 534 0.16 37.69 10.81
CA GLY A 534 0.73 38.97 11.24
C GLY A 534 1.66 39.68 10.22
N LYS A 535 1.71 39.21 8.97
CA LYS A 535 2.28 39.96 7.83
C LYS A 535 1.21 40.28 6.80
N GLU A 536 1.49 41.27 5.95
CA GLU A 536 0.66 41.67 4.81
C GLU A 536 0.59 40.56 3.74
N VAL A 537 -0.49 40.55 2.97
CA VAL A 537 -0.81 39.51 1.98
C VAL A 537 -0.78 40.14 0.59
N ASN A 538 0.42 40.18 0.00
CA ASN A 538 0.64 40.72 -1.34
C ASN A 538 0.27 39.67 -2.40
N MET A 539 -0.45 40.13 -3.44
CA MET A 539 -1.10 39.29 -4.45
C MET A 539 -0.96 39.95 -5.82
N ALA A 540 -0.81 39.16 -6.88
CA ALA A 540 -0.81 39.64 -8.27
C ALA A 540 -1.81 38.86 -9.12
N LEU A 541 -2.69 39.56 -9.83
CA LEU A 541 -3.57 38.95 -10.84
C LEU A 541 -2.88 39.01 -12.21
N LEU A 542 -2.62 37.85 -12.80
CA LEU A 542 -2.01 37.73 -14.13
C LEU A 542 -3.09 37.41 -15.18
N LEU A 543 -3.29 38.32 -16.12
CA LEU A 543 -4.14 38.12 -17.30
C LEU A 543 -3.28 38.11 -18.58
N LYS A 544 -3.71 37.31 -19.56
CA LYS A 544 -3.07 37.23 -20.87
C LYS A 544 -4.10 37.04 -21.98
N ASN A 545 -4.06 37.89 -23.01
CA ASN A 545 -4.92 37.72 -24.18
C ASN A 545 -4.32 36.68 -25.13
N LEU A 546 -4.99 35.54 -25.28
CA LEU A 546 -4.55 34.46 -26.18
C LEU A 546 -5.14 34.58 -27.60
N THR A 547 -5.96 35.60 -27.87
CA THR A 547 -6.65 35.79 -29.16
C THR A 547 -5.92 36.77 -30.08
N SER A 548 -6.36 36.83 -31.33
CA SER A 548 -5.82 37.71 -32.39
C SER A 548 -6.22 39.18 -32.27
N ASP A 549 -7.17 39.51 -31.39
CA ASP A 549 -7.82 40.82 -31.33
C ASP A 549 -7.84 41.32 -29.88
N MET A 550 -7.73 42.63 -29.69
CA MET A 550 -7.74 43.27 -28.37
C MET A 550 -9.01 42.87 -27.59
N LYS A 551 -8.86 42.60 -26.28
CA LYS A 551 -9.98 42.30 -25.37
C LYS A 551 -9.96 43.26 -24.18
N THR A 552 -11.06 43.98 -23.98
CA THR A 552 -11.34 44.68 -22.71
C THR A 552 -12.07 43.73 -21.76
N VAL A 553 -11.60 43.65 -20.52
CA VAL A 553 -12.04 42.69 -19.51
C VAL A 553 -12.25 43.42 -18.19
N THR A 554 -13.43 43.29 -17.59
CA THR A 554 -13.70 43.72 -16.21
C THR A 554 -13.59 42.51 -15.27
N VAL A 555 -12.77 42.66 -14.22
CA VAL A 555 -12.58 41.68 -13.15
C VAL A 555 -13.12 42.24 -11.85
N ASN A 556 -14.03 41.51 -11.21
CA ASN A 556 -14.42 41.77 -9.83
C ASN A 556 -13.70 40.77 -8.92
N MET A 557 -13.15 41.26 -7.80
CA MET A 557 -12.31 40.49 -6.88
C MET A 557 -12.86 40.61 -5.46
N THR A 558 -12.93 39.50 -4.72
CA THR A 558 -13.25 39.50 -3.28
C THR A 558 -12.31 38.57 -2.51
N ALA A 559 -12.00 38.92 -1.27
CA ALA A 559 -11.25 38.09 -0.33
C ALA A 559 -12.06 37.86 0.94
N TRP A 560 -12.22 36.58 1.31
CA TRP A 560 -13.03 36.14 2.44
C TRP A 560 -12.21 35.28 3.39
N THR A 561 -12.46 35.47 4.68
CA THR A 561 -11.99 34.59 5.75
C THR A 561 -12.85 33.34 5.83
N ILE A 562 -12.24 32.17 5.95
CA ILE A 562 -12.92 30.88 6.15
C ILE A 562 -12.31 30.09 7.30
N VAL A 563 -13.09 29.17 7.85
CA VAL A 563 -12.61 28.06 8.68
C VAL A 563 -12.23 26.84 7.82
N TYR A 564 -11.39 25.96 8.36
CA TYR A 564 -10.75 24.84 7.64
C TYR A 564 -11.69 23.88 6.88
N ASN A 565 -12.97 23.82 7.26
CA ASN A 565 -14.00 22.99 6.63
C ASN A 565 -14.67 23.67 5.41
N GLY A 566 -14.31 24.91 5.07
CA GLY A 566 -14.84 25.65 3.93
C GLY A 566 -15.91 26.69 4.23
N THR A 567 -16.38 26.83 5.48
CA THR A 567 -17.43 27.82 5.82
C THR A 567 -16.88 29.26 5.79
N LEU A 568 -17.53 30.13 5.02
CA LEU A 568 -17.28 31.59 4.98
C LEU A 568 -17.57 32.23 6.34
N VAL A 569 -16.71 33.17 6.75
CA VAL A 569 -16.82 33.92 8.01
C VAL A 569 -17.10 35.39 7.72
N HIS A 570 -16.13 36.15 7.19
CA HIS A 570 -16.29 37.56 6.82
C HIS A 570 -15.51 37.93 5.54
N GLU A 571 -16.06 38.82 4.71
CA GLU A 571 -15.31 39.54 3.67
C GLU A 571 -14.29 40.47 4.35
N VAL A 572 -13.06 40.49 3.85
CA VAL A 572 -11.97 41.34 4.37
C VAL A 572 -11.39 42.29 3.32
N TRP A 573 -11.62 42.02 2.04
CA TRP A 573 -11.25 42.92 0.94
C TRP A 573 -12.14 42.66 -0.29
N LYS A 574 -12.33 43.70 -1.11
CA LYS A 574 -13.07 43.66 -2.36
C LYS A 574 -12.65 44.81 -3.27
N ASP A 575 -12.56 44.53 -4.57
CA ASP A 575 -12.14 45.50 -5.60
C ASP A 575 -12.72 45.15 -7.00
N SER A 576 -12.61 46.07 -7.96
CA SER A 576 -13.04 45.88 -9.36
C SER A 576 -12.18 46.69 -10.33
N ILE A 577 -11.48 46.01 -11.24
CA ILE A 577 -10.58 46.62 -12.23
C ILE A 577 -11.02 46.28 -13.66
N THR A 578 -10.84 47.21 -14.59
CA THR A 578 -11.10 46.99 -16.03
C THR A 578 -9.84 47.25 -16.83
N ILE A 579 -9.39 46.25 -17.60
CA ILE A 579 -8.12 46.23 -18.31
C ILE A 579 -8.38 45.92 -19.78
N SER A 580 -7.74 46.65 -20.69
CA SER A 580 -7.64 46.26 -22.10
C SER A 580 -6.31 45.56 -22.35
N LEU A 581 -6.36 44.42 -23.05
CA LEU A 581 -5.21 43.56 -23.31
C LEU A 581 -5.04 43.38 -24.82
N ASP A 582 -3.90 43.77 -25.36
CA ASP A 582 -3.63 43.66 -26.80
C ASP A 582 -3.33 42.21 -27.22
N PRO A 583 -3.39 41.88 -28.53
CA PRO A 583 -3.20 40.52 -29.02
C PRO A 583 -1.86 39.91 -28.57
N LYS A 584 -1.93 38.77 -27.86
CA LYS A 584 -0.79 38.04 -27.26
C LYS A 584 -0.09 38.76 -26.10
N GLU A 585 -0.54 39.94 -25.70
CA GLU A 585 0.00 40.69 -24.56
C GLU A 585 -0.36 40.03 -23.22
N GLY A 586 0.51 40.20 -22.22
CA GLY A 586 0.21 40.04 -20.81
C GLY A 586 0.80 41.23 -20.06
N ASN A 587 -0.02 41.95 -19.30
CA ASN A 587 0.32 43.23 -18.70
C ASN A 587 0.34 43.13 -17.16
N LEU A 588 1.04 44.04 -16.49
CA LEU A 588 1.33 43.97 -15.04
C LEU A 588 1.08 45.33 -14.37
N SER A 589 0.09 45.39 -13.48
CA SER A 589 -0.10 46.47 -12.51
C SER A 589 -0.60 45.90 -11.18
N CYS A 590 -0.01 46.34 -10.08
CA CYS A 590 -0.45 46.01 -8.73
C CYS A 590 -1.31 47.14 -8.15
N ASP A 591 -2.18 46.79 -7.21
CA ASP A 591 -2.61 47.67 -6.12
C ASP A 591 -2.36 46.94 -4.79
N GLU A 592 -1.96 47.66 -3.76
CA GLU A 592 -1.47 47.09 -2.49
C GLU A 592 -2.61 46.87 -1.47
N VAL A 593 -2.62 45.72 -0.78
CA VAL A 593 -3.68 45.35 0.18
C VAL A 593 -3.10 45.18 1.59
N SER A 594 -3.11 46.26 2.37
CA SER A 594 -2.58 46.31 3.74
C SER A 594 -3.69 46.13 4.80
N GLN A 595 -3.93 44.89 5.23
CA GLN A 595 -4.67 44.61 6.48
C GLN A 595 -4.02 43.50 7.31
N LEU A 596 -4.00 43.72 8.64
CA LEU A 596 -3.45 42.79 9.64
C LEU A 596 -4.51 41.79 10.11
N VAL A 597 -4.47 40.56 9.59
CA VAL A 597 -5.27 39.45 10.12
C VAL A 597 -4.68 38.96 11.44
N SER A 598 -5.46 39.07 12.52
CA SER A 598 -5.13 38.53 13.85
C SER A 598 -6.27 37.64 14.35
N GLY A 599 -5.98 36.38 14.65
CA GLY A 599 -6.96 35.38 15.08
C GLY A 599 -6.57 33.96 14.70
N ASP A 600 -7.03 32.98 15.47
CA ASP A 600 -6.67 31.57 15.29
C ASP A 600 -7.27 30.94 14.02
N ARG A 601 -6.42 30.22 13.27
CA ARG A 601 -6.80 29.19 12.26
C ARG A 601 -7.76 29.66 11.14
N VAL A 602 -7.60 30.90 10.69
CA VAL A 602 -8.33 31.44 9.54
C VAL A 602 -7.56 31.18 8.24
N VAL A 603 -8.27 30.75 7.20
CA VAL A 603 -7.78 30.59 5.81
C VAL A 603 -8.38 31.71 4.95
N LEU A 604 -7.60 32.27 4.03
CA LEU A 604 -8.10 33.25 3.05
C LEU A 604 -8.59 32.51 1.79
N VAL A 605 -9.76 32.92 1.28
CA VAL A 605 -10.32 32.48 -0.01
C VAL A 605 -10.57 33.69 -0.88
N LEU A 606 -10.11 33.62 -2.13
CA LEU A 606 -10.32 34.67 -3.13
C LEU A 606 -11.33 34.18 -4.17
N GLY A 607 -12.24 35.06 -4.60
CA GLY A 607 -13.18 34.83 -5.69
C GLY A 607 -12.99 35.86 -6.80
N PHE A 608 -12.91 35.38 -8.05
CA PHE A 608 -12.72 36.22 -9.24
C PHE A 608 -13.90 36.05 -10.20
N LEU A 609 -14.59 37.15 -10.53
CA LEU A 609 -15.70 37.16 -11.48
C LEU A 609 -15.37 38.04 -12.69
N MET A 610 -15.17 37.38 -13.83
CA MET A 610 -14.90 37.98 -15.14
C MET A 610 -16.22 38.29 -15.87
N LEU A 611 -16.38 39.49 -16.41
CA LEU A 611 -17.58 39.87 -17.17
C LEU A 611 -17.27 40.15 -18.64
N ASN A 612 -17.50 39.11 -19.47
CA ASN A 612 -17.33 39.04 -20.93
C ASN A 612 -15.89 39.20 -21.48
N PRO A 613 -15.56 38.53 -22.60
CA PRO A 613 -16.04 37.25 -23.09
C PRO A 613 -15.11 36.13 -22.58
N GLY A 614 -15.47 35.42 -21.51
CA GLY A 614 -14.54 34.51 -20.82
C GLY A 614 -15.18 33.43 -19.95
N PRO A 615 -14.36 32.49 -19.42
CA PRO A 615 -14.80 31.29 -18.69
C PRO A 615 -15.38 31.58 -17.28
N PRO A 616 -16.04 30.59 -16.63
CA PRO A 616 -16.65 30.75 -15.30
C PRO A 616 -15.67 31.16 -14.18
N PRO A 617 -16.20 31.72 -13.07
CA PRO A 617 -15.39 32.28 -11.98
C PRO A 617 -14.42 31.26 -11.35
N SER A 618 -13.22 31.75 -11.00
CA SER A 618 -12.17 30.97 -10.34
C SER A 618 -12.06 31.31 -8.85
N SER A 619 -11.45 30.41 -8.07
CA SER A 619 -11.17 30.64 -6.65
C SER A 619 -9.87 29.97 -6.19
N SER A 620 -9.22 30.55 -5.18
CA SER A 620 -7.94 30.07 -4.62
C SER A 620 -7.95 30.15 -3.09
N ARG A 621 -7.10 29.35 -2.42
CA ARG A 621 -7.04 29.23 -0.95
C ARG A 621 -5.59 29.17 -0.44
N CYS A 622 -5.30 29.81 0.70
CA CYS A 622 -3.94 29.88 1.28
C CYS A 622 -3.89 29.37 2.74
N TYR A 623 -2.80 28.70 3.13
CA TYR A 623 -2.63 28.01 4.42
C TYR A 623 -1.34 28.44 5.16
N PHE A 624 -1.26 28.19 6.48
CA PHE A 624 -0.17 28.63 7.37
C PHE A 624 0.39 27.46 8.24
N CYS A 625 1.69 27.44 8.57
CA CYS A 625 2.42 26.27 9.13
C CYS A 625 3.32 26.55 10.36
N TYR A 626 3.70 25.50 11.13
CA TYR A 626 4.57 25.53 12.33
C TYR A 626 5.42 24.21 12.49
N PRO A 627 6.60 24.17 13.20
CA PRO A 627 7.56 23.01 13.19
C PRO A 627 7.90 22.29 14.55
N SER A 628 8.49 21.07 14.53
CA SER A 628 8.99 20.28 15.72
C SER A 628 9.90 19.03 15.40
N HIS A 629 10.55 18.35 16.39
CA HIS A 629 11.58 17.24 16.25
C HIS A 629 11.65 16.20 17.44
N LEU A 630 12.27 14.99 17.28
CA LEU A 630 13.11 14.16 18.26
C LEU A 630 13.46 12.67 17.80
N PRO A 631 14.43 11.88 18.41
CA PRO A 631 14.99 10.58 17.90
C PRO A 631 15.06 9.29 18.85
N PRO A 632 15.58 8.08 18.42
CA PRO A 632 15.52 6.75 19.13
C PRO A 632 16.81 5.81 19.22
N PRO A 633 16.82 4.67 20.00
CA PRO A 633 17.82 3.54 19.89
C PRO A 633 17.23 2.05 20.10
N PRO A 634 17.94 0.88 20.41
CA PRO A 634 18.05 -0.28 19.45
C PRO A 634 18.05 -1.82 19.90
N HIS A 635 17.91 -2.76 18.90
CA HIS A 635 18.29 -4.23 18.78
C HIS A 635 17.57 -5.38 19.61
N SER A 636 17.72 -6.74 19.46
CA SER A 636 18.60 -7.70 18.69
C SER A 636 18.01 -9.16 18.40
N GLU A 637 18.76 -10.04 17.66
CA GLU A 637 18.95 -11.56 17.72
C GLU A 637 17.80 -12.64 17.68
N SER A 638 17.99 -13.98 17.44
CA SER A 638 18.91 -14.85 16.60
C SER A 638 18.52 -16.38 16.55
N LEU A 639 19.08 -17.19 15.60
CA LEU A 639 19.20 -18.70 15.51
C LEU A 639 17.92 -19.62 15.37
N PHE A 640 17.89 -20.95 15.06
CA PHE A 640 18.93 -22.04 14.86
C PHE A 640 18.67 -23.09 13.69
N ARG A 641 18.44 -24.43 13.91
CA ARG A 641 18.53 -25.62 12.96
C ARG A 641 17.79 -26.90 13.45
N PHE A 642 17.72 -28.12 12.82
CA PHE A 642 17.40 -28.67 11.45
C PHE A 642 17.46 -30.26 11.45
N ASP A 643 16.68 -31.02 10.64
CA ASP A 643 16.94 -32.45 10.17
C ASP A 643 16.03 -32.91 8.96
N PRO A 644 16.14 -34.10 8.27
CA PRO A 644 16.43 -34.14 6.81
C PRO A 644 15.50 -34.91 5.80
N PRO A 645 15.77 -34.88 4.45
CA PRO A 645 14.83 -35.24 3.36
C PRO A 645 15.38 -36.25 2.27
N THR A 646 14.79 -36.27 1.06
CA THR A 646 15.19 -37.05 -0.14
C THR A 646 15.50 -36.19 -1.40
N GLN A 647 16.03 -36.78 -2.50
CA GLN A 647 16.93 -36.09 -3.47
C GLN A 647 16.48 -36.10 -4.96
N LYS A 648 16.83 -35.01 -5.69
CA LYS A 648 17.14 -34.94 -7.14
C LYS A 648 18.34 -33.97 -7.36
N GLY A 649 18.95 -33.90 -8.56
CA GLY A 649 20.19 -33.13 -8.80
C GLY A 649 20.23 -32.27 -10.08
N CYS A 650 21.21 -31.36 -10.14
CA CYS A 650 21.46 -30.39 -11.22
C CYS A 650 22.95 -30.38 -11.64
N ASN A 651 23.25 -29.85 -12.84
CA ASN A 651 24.62 -29.68 -13.36
C ASN A 651 24.93 -28.20 -13.66
N VAL A 652 26.19 -27.79 -13.45
CA VAL A 652 26.74 -26.45 -13.78
C VAL A 652 28.14 -26.61 -14.37
N GLN A 653 28.49 -25.79 -15.36
CA GLN A 653 29.80 -25.81 -16.02
C GLN A 653 30.41 -24.39 -15.99
N ALA A 654 31.58 -24.23 -15.38
CA ALA A 654 32.27 -22.95 -15.25
C ALA A 654 33.12 -22.63 -16.50
N VAL A 655 33.21 -21.35 -16.87
CA VAL A 655 33.99 -20.86 -18.02
C VAL A 655 34.73 -19.57 -17.65
N MET A 656 35.82 -19.67 -16.89
CA MET A 656 36.88 -18.65 -16.77
C MET A 656 38.23 -19.32 -16.39
N PRO A 657 39.38 -18.72 -16.75
CA PRO A 657 40.70 -19.34 -16.61
C PRO A 657 41.39 -19.05 -15.26
N GLU A 658 40.65 -18.97 -14.15
CA GLU A 658 41.21 -18.76 -12.80
C GLU A 658 40.38 -19.49 -11.72
N ASN A 659 41.03 -19.92 -10.64
CA ASN A 659 40.45 -20.83 -9.66
C ASN A 659 39.39 -20.15 -8.76
N LEU A 660 38.12 -20.46 -8.99
CA LEU A 660 37.02 -20.06 -8.11
C LEU A 660 37.03 -20.83 -6.79
N GLY A 661 37.51 -20.19 -5.72
CA GLY A 661 37.19 -20.59 -4.36
C GLY A 661 35.76 -20.17 -4.01
N GLY A 662 34.87 -21.14 -3.73
CA GLY A 662 33.53 -20.86 -3.20
C GLY A 662 32.38 -20.76 -4.22
N THR A 663 32.33 -21.63 -5.23
CA THR A 663 31.10 -21.84 -6.02
C THR A 663 30.11 -22.74 -5.29
N GLU A 664 29.15 -22.16 -4.56
CA GLU A 664 28.00 -22.90 -4.03
C GLU A 664 26.85 -23.00 -5.05
N THR A 665 26.68 -24.17 -5.65
CA THR A 665 25.47 -24.51 -6.42
C THR A 665 24.44 -25.13 -5.48
N HIS A 666 23.38 -24.41 -5.11
CA HIS A 666 22.30 -24.95 -4.28
C HIS A 666 21.53 -26.06 -5.02
N GLY A 667 21.88 -27.33 -4.74
CA GLY A 667 21.30 -28.47 -5.46
C GLY A 667 21.86 -29.85 -5.09
N ARG A 668 22.06 -30.16 -3.80
CA ARG A 668 22.28 -31.56 -3.36
C ARG A 668 21.88 -31.80 -1.90
N TRP A 669 21.41 -33.01 -1.64
CA TRP A 669 21.24 -33.62 -0.31
C TRP A 669 21.57 -35.10 -0.46
N GLU A 670 22.58 -35.63 0.21
CA GLU A 670 23.01 -37.02 0.02
C GLU A 670 23.47 -37.62 1.35
N GLY A 671 22.90 -38.76 1.73
CA GLY A 671 23.25 -39.47 2.97
C GLY A 671 24.52 -40.29 2.81
N SER A 672 25.30 -40.40 3.89
CA SER A 672 26.53 -41.20 3.93
C SER A 672 26.27 -42.68 4.20
N GLU A 673 26.94 -43.56 3.47
CA GLU A 673 27.36 -44.87 3.99
C GLU A 673 28.89 -45.02 3.93
N GLU A 674 29.41 -45.94 4.74
CA GLU A 674 30.80 -46.01 5.16
C GLU A 674 31.61 -47.08 4.41
N LYS A 675 32.87 -46.80 4.04
CA LYS A 675 33.94 -47.83 3.93
C LYS A 675 35.39 -47.30 3.81
N GLN A 676 36.15 -47.56 4.87
CA GLN A 676 37.52 -48.11 4.90
C GLN A 676 38.66 -47.54 4.03
N TRP A 677 39.67 -46.99 4.75
CA TRP A 677 41.11 -47.28 4.65
C TRP A 677 41.85 -47.21 3.29
N LYS A 678 42.82 -46.29 3.21
CA LYS A 678 44.26 -46.64 3.12
C LYS A 678 45.18 -45.45 3.47
N ALA A 679 46.47 -45.73 3.68
CA ALA A 679 47.48 -44.77 4.15
C ALA A 679 48.63 -44.55 3.16
N GLY A 680 49.31 -43.40 3.30
CA GLY A 680 50.48 -42.95 2.51
C GLY A 680 50.51 -41.41 2.52
N ALA A 681 51.33 -40.66 3.25
CA ALA A 681 52.77 -40.73 3.62
C ALA A 681 53.71 -39.98 2.65
N LEU A 682 54.72 -39.31 3.23
CA LEU A 682 55.86 -38.58 2.62
C LEU A 682 55.65 -37.12 2.15
N GLY A 683 56.61 -36.25 2.54
CA GLY A 683 56.88 -34.93 1.93
C GLY A 683 56.09 -33.73 2.47
N GLY A 684 56.64 -32.75 3.19
CA GLY A 684 57.99 -32.65 3.77
C GLY A 684 58.90 -31.56 3.17
N PHE A 685 58.68 -30.30 3.54
CA PHE A 685 59.69 -29.22 3.46
C PHE A 685 59.48 -28.20 4.60
N ALA A 686 60.54 -27.48 5.01
CA ALA A 686 60.51 -26.70 6.26
C ALA A 686 61.35 -25.41 6.24
N CYS A 687 60.79 -24.35 6.83
CA CYS A 687 61.46 -23.27 7.58
C CYS A 687 60.35 -22.57 8.42
N ARG A 688 60.48 -22.33 9.73
CA ARG A 688 61.38 -21.39 10.46
C ARG A 688 61.12 -19.92 10.06
N CYS A 689 60.81 -18.97 10.95
CA CYS A 689 60.80 -19.01 12.44
C CYS A 689 59.86 -17.94 13.07
N ALA A 690 59.57 -18.13 14.39
CA ALA A 690 59.38 -17.19 15.52
C ALA A 690 59.16 -15.67 15.31
N HIS A 691 58.44 -14.91 16.16
CA HIS A 691 57.93 -15.09 17.55
C HIS A 691 56.59 -14.31 17.75
N ILE A 692 55.63 -14.70 18.61
CA ILE A 692 55.47 -14.42 20.07
C ILE A 692 55.55 -12.91 20.43
N GLY A 693 54.60 -12.28 21.15
CA GLY A 693 53.34 -12.70 21.83
C GLY A 693 52.40 -11.50 22.09
N LYS A 694 51.09 -11.64 22.37
CA LYS A 694 50.45 -11.94 23.68
C LYS A 694 51.01 -11.04 24.83
N ILE A 695 50.24 -10.16 25.51
CA ILE A 695 49.11 -10.48 26.43
C ILE A 695 48.28 -9.23 26.93
N LEU A 696 47.01 -9.47 27.28
CA LEU A 696 45.97 -8.75 28.08
C LEU A 696 45.90 -7.21 28.37
N GLN A 697 44.67 -6.69 28.12
CA GLN A 697 43.71 -5.92 28.99
C GLN A 697 44.09 -4.68 29.86
N ALA A 698 43.18 -3.69 29.77
CA ALA A 698 42.77 -2.66 30.78
C ALA A 698 43.83 -1.62 31.22
N VAL A 699 43.51 -0.32 31.35
CA VAL A 699 42.38 0.31 32.08
C VAL A 699 41.85 1.59 31.38
N MET A 700 40.67 2.04 31.84
CA MET A 700 39.87 3.21 31.42
C MET A 700 40.59 4.58 31.33
N LYS A 701 39.90 5.51 30.63
CA LYS A 701 40.00 7.00 30.65
C LYS A 701 41.04 7.68 29.74
N SER A 702 40.58 8.02 28.55
CA SER A 702 40.44 9.43 28.13
C SER A 702 39.09 9.61 27.43
#